data_AF-A0AAE0W7Z7-F1
#
_entry.id   AF-A0AAE0W7Z7-F1
#
_cell.length_a   1.000
_cell.length_b   1.000
_cell.length_c   1.000
_cell.angle_alpha   90.00
_cell.angle_beta   90.00
_cell.angle_gamma   90.00
#
_symmetry.space_group_name_H-M   'P 1'
#
loop_
_entity.id
_entity.type
_entity.pdbx_description
1 polymer ?
#
loop_
_entity_poly.entity_id
_entity_poly.type
_entity_poly.pdbx_seq_one_letter_code
_entity_poly.pdbx_strand_id
1 'polypeptide(L)'
;MAKSSNTNLRKAEGAKKDEFYTQLSDIEKELRHYKEHFKGKTVFCNCDDPRISNFFHYFSYNFENLGLKRLITTCYKNQERDLFSENKSEKAIWLEYTGDKNGDRVPNPEKIGINYLEGDGDFRSQESIDLLKQADIVVTNPPFSLFREYVAQLIEYDKKFIIIGNLNAITYKEIFSLIKSDKLWLGASLDGRNIWFRIPDEYEKYHKIEDGVKYAFVASTVWFTNLDYKKRHDDLILYKSYKDNEDDYPKYDHYNAINVNKTKDIPLDYNGLIGVPITFLNKYNPDQFEIVDGLNRYSILEGPTDETRGKYLAQVNEIKISEVANGYFNDNEEGVVGFGGKLNIRPKYQREFVYKDKQRDSVIETVQKNFPLNVMYWVKNEDDTYEVLDGQQRTISICEYVSGSFSLNSMYFHNLTDVEQKQILDYKLMVYFCEGNDKEKLDWFKTINIAGEKLTNQELRNAIYTGTWLTEAKKYFSKTGCPAYNIGSDFMTGSAIRQDYLETVISWISKDNIEQYMAENQHKPNASELWLYFTSLLNWIKVVFPKYRKEMKGINYGFLYNNYKDQNFDAKKLEEEITTLMQDEDVTKKSGIYEYVLTRNEKYLSIRAFTDKQKREAFERQKGICVKCDVEFEINEMEADHITPWHEGGKTIEENCQMLCKDDNRRKSGK
;
A
#
# COMPACT_ATOMS: atom_id res chain seq x y z
N MET A 1 -13.35 47.50 17.23
CA MET A 1 -12.40 46.60 17.91
C MET A 1 -13.17 45.46 18.55
N ALA A 2 -13.08 44.25 17.99
CA ALA A 2 -13.60 43.03 18.60
C ALA A 2 -12.63 41.89 18.27
N LYS A 3 -12.32 41.11 19.31
CA LYS A 3 -11.22 40.16 19.46
C LYS A 3 -11.21 39.05 18.40
N SER A 4 -10.13 38.92 17.63
CA SER A 4 -9.78 37.70 16.90
C SER A 4 -8.99 36.77 17.82
N SER A 5 -9.65 35.77 18.38
CA SER A 5 -9.03 34.73 19.20
C SER A 5 -9.83 33.46 18.97
N ASN A 6 -9.32 32.56 18.11
CA ASN A 6 -9.53 31.09 18.16
C ASN A 6 -9.05 30.33 16.91
N THR A 7 -8.59 31.01 15.86
CA THR A 7 -8.13 30.33 14.64
C THR A 7 -6.75 29.65 14.77
N ASN A 8 -5.90 30.09 15.70
CA ASN A 8 -4.57 29.50 15.92
C ASN A 8 -4.59 28.22 16.77
N LEU A 9 -5.59 28.04 17.65
CA LEU A 9 -5.69 26.88 18.54
C LEU A 9 -6.05 25.58 17.78
N ARG A 10 -6.88 25.67 16.72
CA ARG A 10 -7.23 24.49 15.88
C ARG A 10 -6.12 24.02 14.96
N LYS A 11 -5.19 24.91 14.54
CA LYS A 11 -4.00 24.50 13.79
C LYS A 11 -3.01 23.73 14.66
N ALA A 12 -2.88 24.08 15.94
CA ALA A 12 -2.04 23.37 16.90
C ALA A 12 -2.59 21.97 17.27
N GLU A 13 -3.91 21.76 17.27
CA GLU A 13 -4.51 20.43 17.47
C GLU A 13 -4.21 19.43 16.33
N GLY A 14 -3.96 19.93 15.11
CA GLY A 14 -3.53 19.10 13.98
C GLY A 14 -2.07 18.63 14.11
N ALA A 15 -1.20 19.46 14.69
CA ALA A 15 0.21 19.15 14.92
C ALA A 15 0.44 18.11 16.04
N LYS A 16 -0.50 18.00 17.00
CA LYS A 16 -0.46 17.02 18.11
C LYS A 16 -0.46 15.55 17.68
N LYS A 17 -0.77 15.23 16.42
CA LYS A 17 -0.97 13.85 15.94
C LYS A 17 0.29 13.15 15.41
N ASP A 18 1.43 13.84 15.37
CA ASP A 18 2.70 13.32 14.84
C ASP A 18 3.71 12.90 15.95
N GLU A 19 3.26 12.80 17.22
CA GLU A 19 4.12 12.52 18.38
C GLU A 19 4.54 11.04 18.44
N PHE A 20 5.67 10.74 17.84
CA PHE A 20 6.27 9.41 17.83
C PHE A 20 7.60 9.41 18.62
N TYR A 21 7.60 8.83 19.82
CA TYR A 21 8.82 8.74 20.63
C TYR A 21 9.76 7.68 20.05
N THR A 22 10.91 8.12 19.55
CA THR A 22 11.96 7.27 18.99
C THR A 22 12.59 6.41 20.09
N GLN A 23 12.80 5.12 19.84
CA GLN A 23 13.45 4.23 20.80
C GLN A 23 14.94 4.54 20.94
N LEU A 24 15.46 4.45 22.18
CA LEU A 24 16.89 4.63 22.45
C LEU A 24 17.76 3.67 21.63
N SER A 25 17.33 2.41 21.45
CA SER A 25 18.08 1.42 20.70
C SER A 25 18.25 1.78 19.21
N ASP A 26 17.29 2.49 18.61
CA ASP A 26 17.37 2.95 17.23
C ASP A 26 18.25 4.19 17.09
N ILE A 27 18.23 5.08 18.09
CA ILE A 27 19.16 6.21 18.21
C ILE A 27 20.61 5.70 18.34
N GLU A 28 20.87 4.74 19.23
CA GLU A 28 22.20 4.16 19.44
C GLU A 28 22.77 3.49 18.17
N LYS A 29 21.91 2.75 17.44
CA LYS A 29 22.29 2.10 16.17
C LYS A 29 22.72 3.10 15.12
N GLU A 30 22.08 4.27 15.06
CA GLU A 30 22.44 5.33 14.12
C GLU A 30 23.67 6.11 14.59
N LEU A 31 23.61 6.68 15.80
CA LEU A 31 24.59 7.66 16.27
C LEU A 31 26.00 7.08 16.47
N ARG A 32 26.13 5.76 16.62
CA ARG A 32 27.45 5.10 16.65
C ARG A 32 28.31 5.37 15.41
N HIS A 33 27.69 5.73 14.28
CA HIS A 33 28.37 5.99 13.02
C HIS A 33 29.01 7.39 12.94
N TYR A 34 28.65 8.30 13.85
CA TYR A 34 29.02 9.73 13.79
C TYR A 34 29.81 10.23 15.00
N LYS A 35 30.29 9.34 15.88
CA LYS A 35 30.92 9.71 17.17
C LYS A 35 31.98 10.81 17.06
N GLU A 36 32.85 10.72 16.06
CA GLU A 36 33.94 11.69 15.84
C GLU A 36 33.44 13.10 15.49
N HIS A 37 32.24 13.22 14.91
CA HIS A 37 31.66 14.51 14.56
C HIS A 37 31.21 15.32 15.78
N PHE A 38 30.94 14.67 16.92
CA PHE A 38 30.41 15.33 18.12
C PHE A 38 31.47 16.01 18.99
N LYS A 39 32.75 15.66 18.83
CA LYS A 39 33.82 16.17 19.69
C LYS A 39 33.92 17.69 19.62
N GLY A 40 33.80 18.34 20.78
CA GLY A 40 33.85 19.80 20.94
C GLY A 40 32.64 20.54 20.37
N LYS A 41 31.56 19.84 20.00
CA LYS A 41 30.38 20.43 19.36
C LYS A 41 29.26 20.71 20.35
N THR A 42 28.43 21.69 19.99
CA THR A 42 27.14 21.96 20.61
C THR A 42 26.06 21.19 19.85
N VAL A 43 25.39 20.27 20.53
CA VAL A 43 24.26 19.52 19.96
C VAL A 43 22.95 20.17 20.40
N PHE A 44 22.04 20.34 19.44
CA PHE A 44 20.67 20.78 19.71
C PHE A 44 19.67 19.67 19.37
N CYS A 45 18.85 19.32 20.35
CA CYS A 45 17.71 18.42 20.17
C CYS A 45 16.43 19.26 20.32
N ASN A 46 15.72 19.56 19.24
CA ASN A 46 14.38 20.12 19.40
C ASN A 46 13.45 18.98 19.82
N CYS A 47 13.02 18.98 21.09
CA CYS A 47 12.19 17.91 21.62
C CYS A 47 10.89 18.50 22.14
N ASP A 48 9.80 17.73 22.01
CA ASP A 48 8.54 18.12 22.65
C ASP A 48 8.64 17.96 24.17
N ASP A 49 9.36 16.94 24.68
CA ASP A 49 9.65 16.79 26.10
C ASP A 49 11.03 16.13 26.39
N PRO A 50 11.99 16.83 27.01
CA PRO A 50 13.31 16.30 27.35
C PRO A 50 13.28 15.21 28.44
N ARG A 51 12.18 15.08 29.22
CA ARG A 51 12.03 14.07 30.29
C ARG A 51 11.88 12.64 29.75
N ILE A 52 11.30 12.52 28.54
CA ILE A 52 11.05 11.24 27.86
C ILE A 52 11.77 11.13 26.51
N SER A 53 12.44 12.21 26.08
CA SER A 53 13.24 12.20 24.88
C SER A 53 14.47 11.31 25.04
N ASN A 54 14.47 10.18 24.32
CA ASN A 54 15.64 9.31 24.22
C ASN A 54 16.85 9.99 23.54
N PHE A 55 16.66 11.08 22.80
CA PHE A 55 17.77 11.90 22.26
C PHE A 55 18.54 12.59 23.38
N PHE A 56 17.85 13.38 24.21
CA PHE A 56 18.42 13.97 25.42
C PHE A 56 19.04 12.92 26.34
N HIS A 57 18.37 11.79 26.58
CA HIS A 57 18.92 10.70 27.39
C HIS A 57 20.25 10.18 26.80
N TYR A 58 20.28 9.88 25.49
CA TYR A 58 21.50 9.42 24.83
C TYR A 58 22.65 10.42 24.99
N PHE A 59 22.44 11.70 24.65
CA PHE A 59 23.52 12.68 24.66
C PHE A 59 23.95 13.09 26.06
N SER A 60 23.05 13.18 27.03
CA SER A 60 23.40 13.55 28.40
C SER A 60 24.22 12.44 29.09
N TYR A 61 23.85 11.17 28.93
CA TYR A 61 24.62 10.04 29.49
C TYR A 61 25.94 9.76 28.75
N ASN A 62 26.03 10.13 27.46
CA ASN A 62 27.25 9.97 26.68
C ASN A 62 28.05 11.28 26.51
N PHE A 63 27.72 12.34 27.25
CA PHE A 63 28.26 13.69 27.04
C PHE A 63 29.79 13.72 27.05
N GLU A 64 30.39 13.17 28.11
CA GLU A 64 31.85 13.10 28.27
C GLU A 64 32.49 12.12 27.28
N ASN A 65 31.82 10.99 27.01
CA ASN A 65 32.32 9.97 26.09
C ASN A 65 32.36 10.46 24.63
N LEU A 66 31.40 11.32 24.25
CA LEU A 66 31.35 11.98 22.95
C LEU A 66 32.23 13.24 22.90
N GLY A 67 32.70 13.72 24.06
CA GLY A 67 33.46 14.95 24.20
C GLY A 67 32.66 16.19 23.78
N LEU A 68 31.36 16.23 24.08
CA LEU A 68 30.50 17.36 23.73
C LEU A 68 30.94 18.64 24.45
N LYS A 69 30.78 19.79 23.78
CA LYS A 69 30.97 21.10 24.41
C LYS A 69 29.72 21.51 25.19
N ARG A 70 28.55 21.26 24.60
CA ARG A 70 27.26 21.70 25.14
C ARG A 70 26.12 20.89 24.51
N LEU A 71 25.07 20.65 25.29
CA LEU A 71 23.82 20.05 24.85
C LEU A 71 22.69 21.04 25.15
N ILE A 72 21.91 21.36 24.12
CA ILE A 72 20.73 22.20 24.21
C ILE A 72 19.52 21.34 23.86
N THR A 73 18.44 21.44 24.62
CA THR A 73 17.15 20.85 24.23
C THR A 73 16.02 21.81 24.54
N THR A 74 15.09 21.97 23.62
CA THR A 74 13.81 22.65 23.91
C THR A 74 12.79 21.63 24.43
N CYS A 75 11.73 22.14 25.07
CA CYS A 75 10.58 21.40 25.58
C CYS A 75 9.32 22.22 25.32
N TYR A 76 8.32 21.61 24.70
CA TYR A 76 7.00 22.17 24.50
C TYR A 76 6.14 21.92 25.76
N LYS A 77 5.76 22.99 26.47
CA LYS A 77 4.89 22.99 27.69
C LYS A 77 5.32 22.12 28.88
N ASN A 78 6.25 22.59 29.72
CA ASN A 78 6.19 22.28 31.16
C ASN A 78 7.10 23.20 32.00
N GLN A 79 6.67 23.59 33.22
CA GLN A 79 7.41 24.51 34.10
C GLN A 79 7.74 23.97 35.50
N GLU A 80 7.40 22.73 35.88
CA GLU A 80 7.62 22.26 37.27
C GLU A 80 8.88 21.40 37.48
N ARG A 81 9.51 21.60 38.65
CA ARG A 81 10.80 21.00 39.07
C ARG A 81 10.74 19.50 39.39
N ASP A 82 9.55 18.92 39.55
CA ASP A 82 9.38 17.52 39.89
C ASP A 82 9.20 16.65 38.64
N LEU A 83 9.96 15.56 38.58
CA LEU A 83 10.00 14.58 37.47
C LEU A 83 8.68 13.81 37.26
N PHE A 84 7.58 14.15 37.95
CA PHE A 84 6.31 13.40 37.98
C PHE A 84 5.05 14.29 38.18
N SER A 85 4.73 15.23 37.27
CA SER A 85 3.51 16.07 37.37
C SER A 85 2.83 16.37 36.01
N GLU A 86 1.49 16.43 36.03
CA GLU A 86 0.56 16.45 34.89
C GLU A 86 0.58 17.77 34.08
N ASN A 87 0.64 17.63 32.75
CA ASN A 87 0.72 18.69 31.73
C ASN A 87 -0.39 19.78 31.82
N LYS A 88 -0.19 20.81 32.65
CA LYS A 88 -1.08 21.99 32.75
C LYS A 88 -0.33 23.33 32.82
N SER A 89 0.47 23.70 31.81
CA SER A 89 1.05 25.06 31.73
C SER A 89 1.22 25.59 30.30
N GLU A 90 1.26 26.91 30.14
CA GLU A 90 1.23 27.68 28.87
C GLU A 90 2.61 28.08 28.31
N LYS A 91 3.74 27.90 29.02
CA LYS A 91 5.08 28.36 28.58
C LYS A 91 6.07 27.22 28.36
N ALA A 92 6.83 27.28 27.27
CA ALA A 92 7.88 26.33 26.92
C ALA A 92 9.19 26.59 27.70
N ILE A 93 10.03 25.55 27.84
CA ILE A 93 11.34 25.64 28.48
C ILE A 93 12.44 25.16 27.55
N TRP A 94 13.68 25.54 27.83
CA TRP A 94 14.84 24.93 27.22
C TRP A 94 15.88 24.59 28.29
N LEU A 95 16.58 23.48 28.08
CA LEU A 95 17.59 22.95 28.98
C LEU A 95 18.97 23.13 28.36
N GLU A 96 19.92 23.53 29.19
CA GLU A 96 21.33 23.59 28.86
C GLU A 96 22.11 22.60 29.74
N TYR A 97 22.90 21.74 29.10
CA TYR A 97 23.85 20.87 29.79
C TYR A 97 25.26 21.07 29.24
N THR A 98 26.21 21.35 30.12
CA THR A 98 27.61 21.69 29.79
C THR A 98 28.60 20.68 30.36
N GLY A 99 28.13 19.50 30.73
CA GLY A 99 28.95 18.42 31.29
C GLY A 99 28.98 18.42 32.82
N ASP A 100 29.78 17.52 33.37
CA ASP A 100 29.80 17.28 34.81
C ASP A 100 30.67 18.30 35.57
N LYS A 101 30.12 18.83 36.67
CA LYS A 101 30.81 19.79 37.56
C LYS A 101 31.47 19.13 38.77
N ASN A 102 31.09 17.89 39.13
CA ASN A 102 31.46 17.24 40.40
C ASN A 102 32.14 15.86 40.27
N GLY A 103 32.23 15.28 39.06
CA GLY A 103 33.04 14.09 38.76
C GLY A 103 32.34 12.72 38.81
N ASP A 104 31.01 12.65 39.00
CA ASP A 104 30.22 11.41 39.04
C ASP A 104 29.71 10.94 37.65
N ARG A 105 29.82 11.77 36.60
CA ARG A 105 29.40 11.53 35.21
C ARG A 105 27.91 11.21 35.02
N VAL A 106 27.05 11.57 35.96
CA VAL A 106 25.60 11.40 35.87
C VAL A 106 24.91 12.76 35.74
N PRO A 107 24.06 12.97 34.71
CA PRO A 107 23.24 14.18 34.60
C PRO A 107 22.17 14.19 35.71
N ASN A 108 22.10 15.26 36.49
CA ASN A 108 21.07 15.46 37.50
C ASN A 108 20.40 16.84 37.34
N PRO A 109 19.18 17.05 37.89
CA PRO A 109 18.45 18.31 37.73
C PRO A 109 19.20 19.55 38.23
N GLU A 110 20.12 19.41 39.18
CA GLU A 110 20.96 20.52 39.70
C GLU A 110 22.06 20.94 38.70
N LYS A 111 22.48 20.04 37.81
CA LYS A 111 23.50 20.27 36.77
C LYS A 111 22.91 20.82 35.47
N ILE A 112 21.61 20.69 35.26
CA ILE A 112 20.90 21.10 34.05
C ILE A 112 20.37 22.52 34.24
N GLY A 113 20.84 23.46 33.43
CA GLY A 113 20.32 24.83 33.42
C GLY A 113 18.93 24.86 32.80
N ILE A 114 17.91 25.24 33.57
CA ILE A 114 16.53 25.41 33.07
C ILE A 114 16.31 26.88 32.74
N ASN A 115 15.86 27.13 31.52
CA ASN A 115 15.51 28.45 31.03
C ASN A 115 14.09 28.45 30.45
N TYR A 116 13.47 29.62 30.35
CA TYR A 116 12.09 29.78 29.90
C TYR A 116 12.03 30.48 28.55
N LEU A 117 11.16 30.00 27.66
CA LEU A 117 10.81 30.67 26.40
C LEU A 117 9.59 31.57 26.63
N GLU A 118 9.50 32.67 25.88
CA GLU A 118 8.33 33.54 25.85
C GLU A 118 7.18 32.92 25.06
N GLY A 119 7.51 32.20 23.98
CA GLY A 119 6.57 31.50 23.11
C GLY A 119 6.29 30.04 23.48
N ASP A 120 5.71 29.32 22.52
CA ASP A 120 5.33 27.92 22.63
C ASP A 120 6.48 26.95 22.32
N GLY A 121 7.61 27.42 21.79
CA GLY A 121 8.75 26.57 21.43
C GLY A 121 8.67 25.97 20.02
N ASP A 122 7.77 26.45 19.16
CA ASP A 122 7.77 26.13 17.73
C ASP A 122 9.16 26.44 17.12
N PHE A 123 9.72 25.52 16.33
CA PHE A 123 11.06 25.67 15.74
C PHE A 123 11.19 26.91 14.83
N ARG A 124 10.07 27.49 14.39
CA ARG A 124 10.02 28.70 13.57
C ARG A 124 10.04 29.98 14.40
N SER A 125 9.85 29.89 15.72
CA SER A 125 9.94 31.04 16.62
C SER A 125 11.36 31.62 16.63
N GLN A 126 11.47 32.94 16.80
CA GLN A 126 12.76 33.63 16.83
C GLN A 126 13.67 33.09 17.95
N GLU A 127 13.09 32.79 19.12
CA GLU A 127 13.82 32.23 20.26
C GLU A 127 14.40 30.83 19.95
N SER A 128 13.63 29.97 19.26
CA SER A 128 14.12 28.65 18.84
C SER A 128 15.18 28.75 17.76
N ILE A 129 15.04 29.70 16.83
CA ILE A 129 16.05 30.02 15.82
C ILE A 129 17.34 30.53 16.49
N ASP A 130 17.25 31.32 17.56
CA ASP A 130 18.42 31.83 18.28
C ASP A 130 19.14 30.72 19.07
N LEU A 131 18.42 29.70 19.54
CA LEU A 131 19.01 28.46 20.05
C LEU A 131 19.64 27.62 18.92
N LEU A 132 18.98 27.51 17.77
CA LEU A 132 19.51 26.81 16.59
C LEU A 132 20.84 27.43 16.13
N LYS A 133 20.91 28.77 16.05
CA LYS A 133 22.14 29.50 15.67
C LYS A 133 23.32 29.14 16.57
N GLN A 134 23.07 28.89 17.85
CA GLN A 134 24.08 28.51 18.84
C GLN A 134 24.56 27.06 18.76
N ALA A 135 23.86 26.21 17.99
CA ALA A 135 24.18 24.80 17.83
C ALA A 135 25.08 24.56 16.61
N ASP A 136 25.93 23.53 16.70
CA ASP A 136 26.72 23.05 15.58
C ASP A 136 25.99 21.92 14.84
N ILE A 137 25.36 21.02 15.60
CA ILE A 137 24.69 19.81 15.08
C ILE A 137 23.29 19.71 15.66
N VAL A 138 22.29 19.42 14.81
CA VAL A 138 20.92 19.15 15.21
C VAL A 138 20.62 17.65 15.14
N VAL A 139 20.11 17.05 16.21
CA VAL A 139 19.76 15.63 16.23
C VAL A 139 18.39 15.42 16.84
N THR A 140 17.41 14.95 16.06
CA THR A 140 16.01 14.94 16.50
C THR A 140 15.06 14.08 15.65
N ASN A 141 13.81 13.96 16.10
CA ASN A 141 12.65 13.53 15.31
C ASN A 141 11.72 14.73 15.05
N PRO A 142 11.83 15.43 13.91
CA PRO A 142 10.97 16.56 13.59
C PRO A 142 9.54 16.11 13.23
N PRO A 143 8.54 17.01 13.31
CA PRO A 143 7.19 16.71 12.84
C PRO A 143 7.21 16.34 11.35
N PHE A 144 6.69 15.16 11.00
CA PHE A 144 6.75 14.66 9.62
C PHE A 144 5.98 15.56 8.64
N SER A 145 4.88 16.16 9.09
CA SER A 145 4.11 17.15 8.33
C SER A 145 4.89 18.43 7.99
N LEU A 146 5.92 18.79 8.77
CA LEU A 146 6.74 19.98 8.60
C LEU A 146 8.18 19.66 8.14
N PHE A 147 8.46 18.42 7.77
CA PHE A 147 9.82 17.94 7.47
C PHE A 147 10.54 18.79 6.40
N ARG A 148 9.86 19.16 5.31
CA ARG A 148 10.46 19.98 4.23
C ARG A 148 10.85 21.37 4.73
N GLU A 149 9.97 22.02 5.48
CA GLU A 149 10.20 23.35 6.05
C GLU A 149 11.35 23.29 7.07
N TYR A 150 11.40 22.23 7.88
CA TYR A 150 12.47 22.01 8.85
C TYR A 150 13.84 21.82 8.17
N VAL A 151 13.94 20.95 7.16
CA VAL A 151 15.19 20.78 6.39
C VAL A 151 15.61 22.08 5.72
N ALA A 152 14.68 22.82 5.12
CA ALA A 152 14.98 24.12 4.51
C ALA A 152 15.61 25.10 5.53
N GLN A 153 15.06 25.17 6.74
CA GLN A 153 15.62 25.99 7.82
C GLN A 153 17.03 25.51 8.23
N LEU A 154 17.25 24.21 8.39
CA LEU A 154 18.57 23.68 8.75
C LEU A 154 19.63 24.00 7.70
N ILE A 155 19.27 23.96 6.41
CA ILE A 155 20.14 24.34 5.30
C ILE A 155 20.39 25.85 5.27
N GLU A 156 19.36 26.67 5.50
CA GLU A 156 19.46 28.13 5.55
C GLU A 156 20.47 28.59 6.63
N TYR A 157 20.48 27.94 7.79
CA TYR A 157 21.38 28.25 8.90
C TYR A 157 22.69 27.44 8.89
N ASP A 158 23.02 26.75 7.80
CA ASP A 158 24.23 25.95 7.61
C ASP A 158 24.49 24.95 8.77
N LYS A 159 23.43 24.25 9.18
CA LYS A 159 23.50 23.29 10.29
C LYS A 159 23.87 21.91 9.80
N LYS A 160 24.71 21.24 10.59
CA LYS A 160 24.87 19.79 10.47
C LYS A 160 23.73 19.09 11.18
N PHE A 161 23.25 17.96 10.67
CA PHE A 161 22.09 17.32 11.30
C PHE A 161 21.98 15.81 11.05
N ILE A 162 21.29 15.12 11.96
CA ILE A 162 20.84 13.73 11.85
C ILE A 162 19.38 13.71 12.33
N ILE A 163 18.43 13.59 11.40
CA ILE A 163 17.00 13.73 11.70
C ILE A 163 16.20 12.56 11.16
N ILE A 164 15.10 12.23 11.82
CA ILE A 164 14.17 11.20 11.34
C ILE A 164 13.19 11.80 10.33
N GLY A 165 12.87 11.02 9.29
CA GLY A 165 11.83 11.38 8.35
C GLY A 165 11.21 10.15 7.68
N ASN A 166 10.20 10.38 6.87
CA ASN A 166 9.65 9.34 6.01
C ASN A 166 10.45 9.25 4.70
N LEU A 167 10.70 8.05 4.19
CA LEU A 167 11.40 7.79 2.92
C LEU A 167 10.72 8.52 1.75
N ASN A 168 9.40 8.73 1.80
CA ASN A 168 8.68 9.51 0.79
C ASN A 168 9.16 10.96 0.71
N ALA A 169 9.85 11.50 1.71
CA ALA A 169 10.42 12.85 1.63
C ALA A 169 11.48 13.00 0.53
N ILE A 170 12.13 11.90 0.13
CA ILE A 170 13.03 11.87 -1.05
C ILE A 170 12.29 12.31 -2.31
N THR A 171 10.97 12.13 -2.36
CA THR A 171 10.15 12.47 -3.53
C THR A 171 9.94 13.97 -3.72
N TYR A 172 10.28 14.78 -2.73
CA TYR A 172 10.14 16.23 -2.80
C TYR A 172 11.30 16.82 -3.59
N LYS A 173 11.00 17.69 -4.57
CA LYS A 173 11.99 18.27 -5.49
C LYS A 173 13.14 18.93 -4.74
N GLU A 174 12.85 19.64 -3.66
CA GLU A 174 13.83 20.35 -2.84
C GLU A 174 14.75 19.37 -2.08
N ILE A 175 14.22 18.27 -1.56
CA ILE A 175 14.99 17.24 -0.86
C ILE A 175 15.85 16.44 -1.83
N PHE A 176 15.28 16.01 -2.96
CA PHE A 176 16.04 15.28 -3.98
C PHE A 176 17.16 16.12 -4.58
N SER A 177 16.94 17.44 -4.74
CA SER A 177 17.98 18.37 -5.19
C SER A 177 19.18 18.40 -4.23
N LEU A 178 18.94 18.35 -2.92
CA LEU A 178 20.01 18.26 -1.93
C LEU A 178 20.74 16.91 -2.00
N ILE A 179 20.02 15.81 -2.24
CA ILE A 179 20.63 14.48 -2.41
C ILE A 179 21.51 14.41 -3.64
N LYS A 180 20.99 14.86 -4.79
CA LYS A 180 21.72 14.91 -6.05
C LYS A 180 22.97 15.77 -5.98
N SER A 181 22.90 16.91 -5.28
CA SER A 181 24.04 17.82 -5.10
C SER A 181 24.98 17.44 -3.96
N ASP A 182 24.81 16.23 -3.41
CA ASP A 182 25.58 15.67 -2.31
C ASP A 182 25.62 16.55 -1.05
N LYS A 183 24.50 17.20 -0.75
CA LYS A 183 24.29 18.05 0.45
C LYS A 183 23.43 17.38 1.51
N LEU A 184 22.80 16.26 1.18
CA LEU A 184 21.92 15.48 2.05
C LEU A 184 21.96 14.01 1.63
N TRP A 185 21.94 13.08 2.58
CA TRP A 185 21.85 11.65 2.29
C TRP A 185 21.10 10.91 3.39
N LEU A 186 20.85 9.62 3.17
CA LEU A 186 20.22 8.75 4.15
C LEU A 186 21.24 8.30 5.20
N GLY A 187 20.78 8.12 6.44
CA GLY A 187 21.60 7.65 7.54
C GLY A 187 22.03 6.18 7.41
N ALA A 188 22.88 5.74 8.32
CA ALA A 188 23.58 4.47 8.24
C ALA A 188 22.70 3.25 8.60
N SER A 189 21.64 3.49 9.36
CA SER A 189 20.64 2.52 9.83
C SER A 189 19.23 2.86 9.31
N LEU A 190 18.24 2.05 9.71
CA LEU A 190 16.84 2.16 9.28
C LEU A 190 16.66 2.18 7.76
N ASP A 191 16.55 0.99 7.18
CA ASP A 191 16.42 0.76 5.72
C ASP A 191 14.98 0.91 5.19
N GLY A 192 14.13 1.66 5.89
CA GLY A 192 12.71 1.83 5.57
C GLY A 192 11.79 0.72 6.09
N ARG A 193 12.30 -0.20 6.92
CA ARG A 193 11.48 -1.16 7.67
C ARG A 193 10.63 -0.45 8.74
N ASN A 194 9.53 -1.10 9.15
CA ASN A 194 8.65 -0.59 10.19
C ASN A 194 9.44 -0.45 11.51
N ILE A 195 9.53 0.78 12.01
CA ILE A 195 10.06 1.05 13.35
C ILE A 195 8.91 1.31 14.30
N TRP A 196 9.04 0.79 15.51
CA TRP A 196 8.05 1.00 16.57
C TRP A 196 8.34 2.29 17.29
N PHE A 197 7.31 3.10 17.43
CA PHE A 197 7.31 4.31 18.22
C PHE A 197 6.36 4.13 19.39
N ARG A 198 6.80 4.57 20.56
CA ARG A 198 5.90 4.76 21.68
C ARG A 198 4.99 5.94 21.35
N ILE A 199 3.69 5.79 21.64
CA ILE A 199 2.69 6.84 21.48
C ILE A 199 2.01 7.15 22.82
N PRO A 200 1.49 8.37 23.04
CA PRO A 200 0.73 8.71 24.23
C PRO A 200 -0.51 7.82 24.46
N ASP A 201 -0.90 7.63 25.72
CA ASP A 201 -2.03 6.76 26.10
C ASP A 201 -3.38 7.25 25.57
N GLU A 202 -3.50 8.55 25.27
CA GLU A 202 -4.67 9.18 24.66
C GLU A 202 -4.92 8.77 23.20
N TYR A 203 -3.95 8.12 22.54
CA TYR A 203 -4.16 7.62 21.18
C TYR A 203 -5.04 6.38 21.17
N GLU A 204 -6.17 6.46 20.48
CA GLU A 204 -7.09 5.33 20.27
C GLU A 204 -6.52 4.28 19.29
N LYS A 205 -5.71 4.73 18.31
CA LYS A 205 -5.12 3.86 17.29
C LYS A 205 -3.68 3.50 17.64
N TYR A 206 -3.49 2.25 18.01
CA TYR A 206 -2.19 1.64 18.27
C TYR A 206 -2.15 0.25 17.60
N HIS A 207 -0.95 -0.30 17.48
CA HIS A 207 -0.72 -1.59 16.85
C HIS A 207 -0.42 -2.69 17.88
N LYS A 208 0.26 -2.34 18.98
CA LYS A 208 0.51 -3.26 20.11
C LYS A 208 0.64 -2.50 21.43
N ILE A 209 0.50 -3.23 22.53
CA ILE A 209 0.80 -2.78 23.89
C ILE A 209 1.86 -3.72 24.46
N GLU A 210 2.94 -3.16 25.00
CA GLU A 210 3.98 -3.89 25.73
C GLU A 210 4.24 -3.15 27.05
N ASP A 211 4.19 -3.86 28.18
CA ASP A 211 4.37 -3.32 29.53
C ASP A 211 3.47 -2.10 29.85
N GLY A 212 2.23 -2.12 29.37
CA GLY A 212 1.27 -1.03 29.56
C GLY A 212 1.48 0.18 28.65
N VAL A 213 2.48 0.17 27.77
CA VAL A 213 2.82 1.26 26.85
C VAL A 213 2.29 0.94 25.44
N LYS A 214 1.59 1.90 24.82
CA LYS A 214 1.10 1.79 23.44
C LYS A 214 2.22 2.05 22.42
N TYR A 215 2.23 1.24 21.37
CA TYR A 215 3.13 1.40 20.23
C TYR A 215 2.38 1.50 18.91
N ALA A 216 2.88 2.35 18.02
CA ALA A 216 2.52 2.39 16.61
C ALA A 216 3.79 2.33 15.75
N PHE A 217 3.65 2.05 14.45
CA PHE A 217 4.77 2.20 13.53
C PHE A 217 4.37 3.15 12.41
N VAL A 218 5.35 3.88 11.89
CA VAL A 218 5.23 4.59 10.62
C VAL A 218 6.05 3.81 9.59
N ALA A 219 5.39 3.39 8.51
CA ALA A 219 6.05 2.65 7.45
C ALA A 219 7.06 3.56 6.74
N SER A 220 8.18 2.97 6.31
CA SER A 220 9.22 3.67 5.54
C SER A 220 9.90 4.81 6.31
N THR A 221 10.10 4.68 7.62
CA THR A 221 10.90 5.66 8.37
C THR A 221 12.39 5.43 8.14
N VAL A 222 13.14 6.52 7.94
CA VAL A 222 14.59 6.53 7.71
C VAL A 222 15.24 7.74 8.40
N TRP A 223 16.56 7.70 8.52
CA TRP A 223 17.36 8.87 8.93
C TRP A 223 17.78 9.69 7.71
N PHE A 224 17.81 11.01 7.86
CA PHE A 224 18.37 11.97 6.91
C PHE A 224 19.51 12.74 7.58
N THR A 225 20.63 12.91 6.89
CA THR A 225 21.80 13.59 7.44
C THR A 225 22.66 14.25 6.36
N ASN A 226 23.45 15.24 6.76
CA ASN A 226 24.54 15.82 5.98
C ASN A 226 25.91 15.69 6.70
N LEU A 227 25.98 14.74 7.64
CA LEU A 227 27.20 14.28 8.32
C LEU A 227 27.65 12.97 7.68
N ASP A 228 28.93 12.90 7.37
CA ASP A 228 29.47 11.80 6.60
C ASP A 228 29.73 10.59 7.50
N TYR A 229 29.74 9.38 6.93
CA TYR A 229 29.96 8.16 7.71
C TYR A 229 30.57 7.06 6.86
N LYS A 230 31.44 6.24 7.46
CA LYS A 230 32.26 5.25 6.74
C LYS A 230 31.46 4.33 5.81
N LYS A 231 30.33 3.80 6.27
CA LYS A 231 29.49 2.86 5.51
C LYS A 231 28.92 3.47 4.21
N ARG A 232 28.81 4.80 4.12
CA ARG A 232 28.40 5.49 2.89
C ARG A 232 29.41 5.28 1.75
N HIS A 233 30.66 4.95 2.10
CA HIS A 233 31.76 4.71 1.18
C HIS A 233 32.04 3.21 0.98
N ASP A 234 31.15 2.33 1.45
CA ASP A 234 31.27 0.91 1.19
C ASP A 234 30.80 0.62 -0.24
N ASP A 235 31.68 0.03 -1.06
CA ASP A 235 31.30 -0.43 -2.39
C ASP A 235 30.15 -1.43 -2.33
N LEU A 236 29.13 -1.18 -3.14
CA LEU A 236 28.10 -2.17 -3.45
C LEU A 236 28.74 -3.31 -4.24
N ILE A 237 28.70 -4.51 -3.69
CA ILE A 237 29.23 -5.72 -4.35
C ILE A 237 28.36 -6.03 -5.58
N LEU A 238 28.94 -5.82 -6.77
CA LEU A 238 28.36 -6.15 -8.07
C LEU A 238 28.90 -7.50 -8.54
N TYR A 239 28.03 -8.38 -9.04
CA TYR A 239 28.41 -9.74 -9.49
C TYR A 239 27.68 -10.18 -10.76
N LYS A 240 26.82 -9.33 -11.31
CA LYS A 240 26.13 -9.59 -12.57
C LYS A 240 26.93 -9.03 -13.74
N SER A 241 26.76 -9.64 -14.92
CA SER A 241 27.34 -9.18 -16.19
C SER A 241 26.21 -8.71 -17.10
N TYR A 242 26.41 -7.59 -17.77
CA TYR A 242 25.58 -7.11 -18.87
C TYR A 242 25.96 -7.81 -20.17
N LYS A 243 27.26 -7.98 -20.41
CA LYS A 243 27.76 -8.66 -21.61
C LYS A 243 27.23 -10.10 -21.64
N ASP A 244 26.76 -10.51 -22.81
CA ASP A 244 26.17 -11.83 -23.06
C ASP A 244 24.83 -12.08 -22.30
N ASN A 245 24.26 -11.04 -21.66
CA ASN A 245 23.00 -11.09 -20.90
C ASN A 245 22.14 -9.84 -21.16
N GLU A 246 22.27 -9.21 -22.32
CA GLU A 246 21.67 -7.90 -22.61
C GLU A 246 20.13 -7.92 -22.52
N ASP A 247 19.50 -9.07 -22.78
CA ASP A 247 18.04 -9.27 -22.70
C ASP A 247 17.50 -9.15 -21.26
N ASP A 248 18.32 -9.39 -20.24
CA ASP A 248 17.94 -9.22 -18.83
C ASP A 248 17.90 -7.73 -18.41
N TYR A 249 18.43 -6.85 -19.25
CA TYR A 249 18.64 -5.43 -19.01
C TYR A 249 17.91 -4.59 -20.06
N PRO A 250 16.57 -4.54 -20.02
CA PRO A 250 15.80 -3.80 -21.01
C PRO A 250 16.22 -2.33 -21.01
N LYS A 251 16.38 -1.77 -22.20
CA LYS A 251 16.72 -0.35 -22.38
C LYS A 251 15.46 0.50 -22.30
N TYR A 252 15.61 1.73 -21.82
CA TYR A 252 14.52 2.71 -21.94
C TYR A 252 14.38 3.15 -23.41
N ASP A 253 13.15 3.30 -23.88
CA ASP A 253 12.86 3.61 -25.28
C ASP A 253 13.46 4.95 -25.74
N HIS A 254 13.56 5.92 -24.82
CA HIS A 254 13.94 7.30 -25.13
C HIS A 254 15.01 7.89 -24.21
N TYR A 255 15.67 7.05 -23.41
CA TYR A 255 16.83 7.43 -22.63
C TYR A 255 17.89 6.37 -22.82
N ASN A 256 19.13 6.77 -23.09
CA ASN A 256 20.22 5.83 -23.30
C ASN A 256 20.69 5.23 -21.97
N ALA A 257 19.81 4.46 -21.34
CA ALA A 257 19.97 3.83 -20.05
C ALA A 257 19.37 2.41 -20.08
N ILE A 258 19.92 1.53 -19.25
CA ILE A 258 19.30 0.23 -18.97
C ILE A 258 18.41 0.33 -17.73
N ASN A 259 17.35 -0.45 -17.66
CA ASN A 259 16.50 -0.56 -16.47
C ASN A 259 16.95 -1.75 -15.62
N VAL A 260 17.23 -1.49 -14.34
CA VAL A 260 17.59 -2.50 -13.35
C VAL A 260 16.56 -2.46 -12.22
N ASN A 261 15.67 -3.45 -12.18
CA ASN A 261 14.56 -3.49 -11.23
C ASN A 261 14.99 -3.71 -9.77
N LYS A 262 16.21 -4.19 -9.52
CA LYS A 262 16.74 -4.46 -8.16
C LYS A 262 18.21 -4.06 -8.10
N THR A 263 18.58 -3.29 -7.08
CA THR A 263 19.97 -2.83 -6.85
C THR A 263 21.01 -3.95 -6.91
N LYS A 264 20.68 -5.16 -6.48
CA LYS A 264 21.61 -6.31 -6.50
C LYS A 264 21.90 -6.88 -7.89
N ASP A 265 21.12 -6.46 -8.89
CA ASP A 265 21.23 -6.93 -10.27
C ASP A 265 21.99 -5.93 -11.15
N ILE A 266 22.50 -4.82 -10.56
CA ILE A 266 23.35 -3.85 -11.25
C ILE A 266 24.59 -4.58 -11.80
N PRO A 267 24.85 -4.51 -13.12
CA PRO A 267 25.96 -5.21 -13.74
C PRO A 267 27.28 -4.49 -13.50
N LEU A 268 28.36 -5.26 -13.26
CA LEU A 268 29.69 -4.74 -12.94
C LEU A 268 30.47 -4.22 -14.15
N ASP A 269 30.08 -4.66 -15.34
CA ASP A 269 30.74 -4.44 -16.64
C ASP A 269 30.01 -3.38 -17.50
N TYR A 270 29.03 -2.67 -16.95
CA TYR A 270 28.27 -1.62 -17.65
C TYR A 270 28.56 -0.23 -17.07
N ASN A 271 29.09 0.66 -17.89
CA ASN A 271 29.49 2.02 -17.49
C ASN A 271 28.53 3.12 -17.97
N GLY A 272 27.36 2.74 -18.51
CA GLY A 272 26.35 3.69 -19.00
C GLY A 272 25.36 4.14 -17.92
N LEU A 273 24.31 4.86 -18.32
CA LEU A 273 23.23 5.25 -17.41
C LEU A 273 22.39 4.04 -17.00
N ILE A 274 22.03 3.96 -15.72
CA ILE A 274 21.28 2.85 -15.13
C ILE A 274 20.08 3.43 -14.38
N GLY A 275 18.87 3.00 -14.78
CA GLY A 275 17.65 3.24 -14.01
C GLY A 275 17.56 2.24 -12.86
N VAL A 276 17.44 2.73 -11.63
CA VAL A 276 17.38 1.92 -10.42
C VAL A 276 16.20 2.33 -9.53
N PRO A 277 15.70 1.45 -8.64
CA PRO A 277 14.63 1.80 -7.70
C PRO A 277 15.13 2.82 -6.69
N ILE A 278 14.24 3.67 -6.16
CA ILE A 278 14.59 4.72 -5.19
C ILE A 278 15.26 4.18 -3.91
N THR A 279 14.97 2.91 -3.56
CA THR A 279 15.60 2.22 -2.43
C THR A 279 17.11 1.98 -2.60
N PHE A 280 17.64 2.18 -3.80
CA PHE A 280 19.08 2.25 -4.09
C PHE A 280 19.80 3.27 -3.20
N LEU A 281 19.15 4.38 -2.84
CA LEU A 281 19.76 5.43 -2.01
C LEU A 281 20.22 4.96 -0.62
N ASN A 282 19.65 3.86 -0.08
CA ASN A 282 20.13 3.24 1.16
C ASN A 282 21.51 2.55 1.02
N LYS A 283 21.96 2.33 -0.22
CA LYS A 283 23.19 1.65 -0.60
C LYS A 283 24.05 2.51 -1.53
N TYR A 284 23.69 3.77 -1.69
CA TYR A 284 24.39 4.69 -2.56
C TYR A 284 25.76 5.01 -1.97
N ASN A 285 26.80 4.74 -2.76
CA ASN A 285 28.16 5.17 -2.49
C ASN A 285 28.56 6.23 -3.53
N PRO A 286 28.85 7.47 -3.12
CA PRO A 286 29.26 8.54 -4.04
C PRO A 286 30.61 8.27 -4.72
N ASP A 287 31.45 7.39 -4.17
CA ASP A 287 32.74 7.03 -4.77
C ASP A 287 32.57 6.01 -5.90
N GLN A 288 31.46 5.27 -5.88
CA GLN A 288 31.16 4.22 -6.85
C GLN A 288 30.16 4.65 -7.91
N PHE A 289 29.19 5.51 -7.56
CA PHE A 289 28.11 5.92 -8.44
C PHE A 289 27.88 7.43 -8.40
N GLU A 290 27.43 7.98 -9.54
CA GLU A 290 26.99 9.38 -9.66
C GLU A 290 25.46 9.41 -9.82
N ILE A 291 24.77 10.28 -9.06
CA ILE A 291 23.34 10.53 -9.23
C ILE A 291 23.13 11.54 -10.36
N VAL A 292 22.70 11.06 -11.52
CA VAL A 292 22.47 11.92 -12.70
C VAL A 292 21.13 12.63 -12.65
N ASP A 293 20.02 11.94 -12.35
CA ASP A 293 18.70 12.55 -12.14
C ASP A 293 17.67 11.55 -11.54
N GLY A 294 16.45 12.03 -11.31
CA GLY A 294 15.29 11.20 -11.01
C GLY A 294 14.34 11.06 -12.21
N LEU A 295 13.56 9.97 -12.28
CA LEU A 295 12.53 9.79 -13.33
C LEU A 295 11.17 10.35 -12.90
N ASN A 296 10.25 10.62 -13.82
CA ASN A 296 8.88 11.07 -13.51
C ASN A 296 8.84 12.30 -12.58
N ARG A 297 8.06 12.26 -11.48
CA ARG A 297 7.96 13.33 -10.47
C ARG A 297 9.28 13.68 -9.77
N TYR A 298 10.33 12.87 -9.93
CA TYR A 298 11.65 13.06 -9.33
C TYR A 298 12.62 13.84 -10.24
N SER A 299 12.26 14.05 -11.51
CA SER A 299 13.12 14.75 -12.47
C SER A 299 13.32 16.22 -12.07
N ILE A 300 14.58 16.65 -12.03
CA ILE A 300 14.94 18.05 -11.75
C ILE A 300 15.11 18.84 -13.06
N LEU A 301 15.21 18.15 -14.20
CA LEU A 301 15.33 18.80 -15.51
C LEU A 301 14.08 19.62 -15.83
N GLU A 302 14.26 20.91 -16.09
CA GLU A 302 13.19 21.82 -16.53
C GLU A 302 12.84 21.56 -17.98
N GLY A 303 11.85 20.71 -18.20
CA GLY A 303 11.18 20.54 -19.48
C GLY A 303 12.09 20.15 -20.65
N PRO A 304 11.54 20.06 -21.86
CA PRO A 304 12.31 19.69 -23.04
C PRO A 304 13.24 20.84 -23.50
N THR A 305 14.50 20.49 -23.75
CA THR A 305 15.46 21.23 -24.59
C THR A 305 15.11 21.07 -26.07
N ASP A 306 15.66 21.91 -26.96
CA ASP A 306 15.44 21.78 -28.42
C ASP A 306 15.84 20.40 -28.97
N GLU A 307 16.80 19.71 -28.34
CA GLU A 307 17.24 18.35 -28.70
C GLU A 307 16.33 17.23 -28.15
N THR A 308 15.55 17.52 -27.09
CA THR A 308 14.72 16.55 -26.35
C THR A 308 13.21 16.78 -26.53
N ARG A 309 12.81 17.85 -27.22
CA ARG A 309 11.43 18.17 -27.60
C ARG A 309 10.82 17.04 -28.42
N GLY A 310 9.74 16.43 -27.90
CA GLY A 310 9.03 15.32 -28.55
C GLY A 310 9.66 13.94 -28.36
N LYS A 311 10.75 13.80 -27.59
CA LYS A 311 11.38 12.50 -27.29
C LYS A 311 11.02 11.95 -25.90
N TYR A 312 10.39 12.75 -25.05
CA TYR A 312 9.81 12.30 -23.78
C TYR A 312 8.32 12.59 -23.75
N LEU A 313 7.58 11.77 -22.98
CA LEU A 313 6.24 12.04 -22.43
C LEU A 313 6.23 13.27 -21.49
N ALA A 314 6.78 14.41 -21.91
CA ALA A 314 7.12 15.53 -21.03
C ALA A 314 6.31 16.80 -21.34
N GLN A 315 5.04 16.66 -21.70
CA GLN A 315 4.09 17.73 -21.45
C GLN A 315 3.21 17.34 -20.26
N VAL A 316 3.72 17.63 -19.05
CA VAL A 316 2.83 17.78 -17.89
C VAL A 316 2.10 19.10 -18.11
N ASN A 317 0.82 18.98 -18.39
CA ASN A 317 -0.07 20.13 -18.46
C ASN A 317 -0.60 20.41 -17.06
N GLU A 318 -0.53 21.66 -16.65
CA GLU A 318 -1.20 22.15 -15.46
C GLU A 318 -2.61 22.57 -15.84
N ILE A 319 -3.60 21.72 -15.55
CA ILE A 319 -5.01 22.01 -15.85
C ILE A 319 -5.71 22.39 -14.55
N LYS A 320 -6.38 23.55 -14.51
CA LYS A 320 -7.09 23.95 -13.29
C LYS A 320 -8.32 23.08 -13.05
N ILE A 321 -8.67 22.88 -11.79
CA ILE A 321 -9.93 22.21 -11.42
C ILE A 321 -11.15 22.90 -12.05
N SER A 322 -11.16 24.24 -12.12
CA SER A 322 -12.21 25.00 -12.81
C SER A 322 -12.38 24.62 -14.28
N GLU A 323 -11.29 24.32 -14.98
CA GLU A 323 -11.33 23.90 -16.37
C GLU A 323 -11.85 22.46 -16.47
N VAL A 324 -11.35 21.54 -15.64
CA VAL A 324 -11.79 20.13 -15.67
C VAL A 324 -13.27 19.99 -15.29
N ALA A 325 -13.73 20.73 -14.29
CA ALA A 325 -15.13 20.70 -13.85
C ALA A 325 -16.08 21.46 -14.79
N ASN A 326 -15.55 22.25 -15.73
CA ASN A 326 -16.39 22.96 -16.70
C ASN A 326 -17.16 21.96 -17.57
N GLY A 327 -18.48 22.13 -17.66
CA GLY A 327 -19.36 21.22 -18.40
C GLY A 327 -19.40 19.80 -17.83
N TYR A 328 -19.04 19.62 -16.55
CA TYR A 328 -19.08 18.32 -15.91
C TYR A 328 -20.50 17.72 -15.94
N PHE A 329 -20.58 16.49 -16.41
CA PHE A 329 -21.81 15.71 -16.43
C PHE A 329 -21.49 14.27 -16.08
N ASN A 330 -22.17 13.75 -15.06
CA ASN A 330 -22.08 12.36 -14.64
C ASN A 330 -23.41 11.68 -14.92
N ASP A 331 -23.45 10.90 -16.01
CA ASP A 331 -24.46 9.89 -16.19
C ASP A 331 -23.91 8.60 -15.62
N ASN A 332 -24.49 8.18 -14.48
CA ASN A 332 -24.14 6.95 -13.79
C ASN A 332 -24.07 5.74 -14.74
N GLU A 333 -24.74 5.77 -15.90
CA GLU A 333 -24.78 4.69 -16.88
C GLU A 333 -24.14 4.99 -18.24
N GLU A 334 -24.26 6.22 -18.76
CA GLU A 334 -23.82 6.57 -20.13
C GLU A 334 -22.39 7.15 -20.21
N GLY A 335 -21.75 7.43 -19.07
CA GLY A 335 -20.37 7.90 -18.99
C GLY A 335 -20.22 9.21 -18.22
N VAL A 336 -18.98 9.61 -17.97
CA VAL A 336 -18.69 10.84 -17.24
C VAL A 336 -17.82 11.74 -18.11
N VAL A 337 -18.24 12.98 -18.31
CA VAL A 337 -17.53 13.96 -19.14
C VAL A 337 -17.24 15.25 -18.37
N GLY A 338 -16.20 15.96 -18.77
CA GLY A 338 -15.81 17.26 -18.25
C GLY A 338 -14.93 18.02 -19.24
N PHE A 339 -14.22 19.04 -18.78
CA PHE A 339 -13.31 19.86 -19.59
C PHE A 339 -14.01 20.45 -20.84
N GLY A 340 -15.17 21.06 -20.64
CA GLY A 340 -16.00 21.61 -21.71
C GLY A 340 -16.58 20.55 -22.65
N GLY A 341 -16.73 19.32 -22.16
CA GLY A 341 -17.17 18.16 -22.94
C GLY A 341 -16.05 17.47 -23.75
N LYS A 342 -14.82 17.97 -23.68
CA LYS A 342 -13.67 17.37 -24.39
C LYS A 342 -13.02 16.21 -23.67
N LEU A 343 -13.23 16.06 -22.35
CA LEU A 343 -12.64 14.98 -21.57
C LEU A 343 -13.69 13.93 -21.25
N ASN A 344 -13.52 12.73 -21.78
CA ASN A 344 -14.19 11.52 -21.32
C ASN A 344 -13.51 11.02 -20.05
N ILE A 345 -14.03 11.44 -18.89
CA ILE A 345 -13.51 11.09 -17.56
C ILE A 345 -13.72 9.61 -17.26
N ARG A 346 -14.84 9.04 -17.71
CA ARG A 346 -15.13 7.61 -17.58
C ARG A 346 -15.79 7.08 -18.86
N PRO A 347 -15.03 6.38 -19.70
CA PRO A 347 -15.57 5.64 -20.83
C PRO A 347 -16.52 4.53 -20.41
N LYS A 348 -17.52 4.22 -21.25
CA LYS A 348 -18.55 3.20 -20.98
C LYS A 348 -17.98 1.82 -20.66
N TYR A 349 -16.80 1.49 -21.18
CA TYR A 349 -16.16 0.19 -20.98
C TYR A 349 -15.36 0.11 -19.67
N GLN A 350 -14.93 1.24 -19.09
CA GLN A 350 -14.19 1.28 -17.82
C GLN A 350 -15.08 1.03 -16.59
N ARG A 351 -14.49 0.67 -15.46
CA ARG A 351 -15.23 0.36 -14.23
C ARG A 351 -16.00 1.55 -13.66
N GLU A 352 -17.02 1.24 -12.88
CA GLU A 352 -17.81 2.23 -12.12
C GLU A 352 -16.95 2.98 -11.09
N PHE A 353 -17.50 4.02 -10.46
CA PHE A 353 -16.83 4.66 -9.33
C PHE A 353 -16.76 3.68 -8.15
N VAL A 354 -15.57 3.50 -7.56
CA VAL A 354 -15.30 2.48 -6.52
C VAL A 354 -14.75 3.05 -5.22
N TYR A 355 -14.31 4.32 -5.21
CA TYR A 355 -13.86 4.96 -3.97
C TYR A 355 -14.96 5.00 -2.94
N LYS A 356 -14.63 4.59 -1.71
CA LYS A 356 -15.49 4.82 -0.54
C LYS A 356 -15.39 6.28 -0.09
N ASP A 357 -16.36 6.74 0.69
CA ASP A 357 -16.43 8.13 1.18
C ASP A 357 -15.08 8.64 1.70
N LYS A 358 -14.41 7.88 2.57
CA LYS A 358 -13.09 8.28 3.12
C LYS A 358 -12.02 8.51 2.05
N GLN A 359 -11.97 7.69 1.00
CA GLN A 359 -11.00 7.84 -0.10
C GLN A 359 -11.33 9.07 -0.95
N ARG A 360 -12.62 9.23 -1.31
CA ARG A 360 -13.13 10.40 -2.04
C ARG A 360 -12.84 11.70 -1.27
N ASP A 361 -13.16 11.73 0.01
CA ASP A 361 -12.98 12.89 0.90
C ASP A 361 -11.50 13.26 1.04
N SER A 362 -10.59 12.26 1.10
CA SER A 362 -9.14 12.49 1.16
C SER A 362 -8.60 13.22 -0.08
N VAL A 363 -9.21 13.02 -1.26
CA VAL A 363 -8.83 13.77 -2.47
C VAL A 363 -9.13 15.25 -2.28
N ILE A 364 -10.32 15.58 -1.78
CA ILE A 364 -10.75 16.97 -1.55
C ILE A 364 -9.92 17.63 -0.45
N GLU A 365 -9.65 16.91 0.64
CA GLU A 365 -8.75 17.41 1.70
C GLU A 365 -7.34 17.72 1.18
N THR A 366 -6.83 16.91 0.25
CA THR A 366 -5.52 17.13 -0.38
C THR A 366 -5.52 18.43 -1.18
N VAL A 367 -6.58 18.67 -1.95
CA VAL A 367 -6.76 19.92 -2.72
C VAL A 367 -6.91 21.12 -1.78
N GLN A 368 -7.73 21.03 -0.72
CA GLN A 368 -7.92 22.10 0.27
C GLN A 368 -6.65 22.45 1.03
N LYS A 369 -5.75 21.49 1.25
CA LYS A 369 -4.44 21.71 1.89
C LYS A 369 -3.35 22.14 0.89
N ASN A 370 -3.70 22.25 -0.39
CA ASN A 370 -2.76 22.51 -1.49
C ASN A 370 -1.60 21.48 -1.54
N PHE A 371 -1.89 20.25 -1.15
CA PHE A 371 -0.95 19.13 -1.22
C PHE A 371 -0.94 18.54 -2.64
N PRO A 372 0.17 17.95 -3.09
CA PRO A 372 0.26 17.39 -4.44
C PRO A 372 -0.62 16.14 -4.56
N LEU A 373 -1.54 16.16 -5.52
CA LEU A 373 -2.20 14.96 -6.00
C LEU A 373 -1.26 14.20 -6.94
N ASN A 374 -1.41 12.88 -6.98
CA ASN A 374 -0.73 12.07 -7.98
C ASN A 374 -1.08 12.57 -9.40
N VAL A 375 -0.15 12.39 -10.33
CA VAL A 375 -0.33 12.80 -11.72
C VAL A 375 -1.50 12.03 -12.36
N MET A 376 -2.22 12.67 -13.27
CA MET A 376 -3.26 12.06 -14.10
C MET A 376 -2.73 11.81 -15.51
N TYR A 377 -3.27 10.81 -16.19
CA TYR A 377 -2.88 10.46 -17.54
C TYR A 377 -4.10 10.49 -18.43
N TRP A 378 -4.09 11.33 -19.46
CA TRP A 378 -5.14 11.42 -20.45
C TRP A 378 -4.60 10.98 -21.81
N VAL A 379 -5.32 10.11 -22.48
CA VAL A 379 -5.07 9.77 -23.89
C VAL A 379 -5.73 10.83 -24.76
N LYS A 380 -4.98 11.36 -25.72
CA LYS A 380 -5.53 12.25 -26.73
C LYS A 380 -6.04 11.44 -27.93
N ASN A 381 -7.23 11.79 -28.39
CA ASN A 381 -7.89 11.19 -29.56
C ASN A 381 -7.59 12.00 -30.82
N GLU A 382 -7.85 11.40 -31.99
CA GLU A 382 -7.62 12.05 -33.30
C GLU A 382 -8.48 13.31 -33.52
N ASP A 383 -9.62 13.39 -32.84
CA ASP A 383 -10.57 14.52 -32.89
C ASP A 383 -10.26 15.62 -31.87
N ASP A 384 -9.06 15.60 -31.27
CA ASP A 384 -8.60 16.59 -30.28
C ASP A 384 -9.40 16.55 -28.94
N THR A 385 -10.11 15.45 -28.71
CA THR A 385 -10.71 15.09 -27.41
C THR A 385 -9.76 14.25 -26.57
N TYR A 386 -10.11 14.04 -25.30
CA TYR A 386 -9.28 13.31 -24.33
C TYR A 386 -10.08 12.22 -23.64
N GLU A 387 -9.39 11.16 -23.25
CA GLU A 387 -9.92 10.08 -22.44
C GLU A 387 -9.03 9.81 -21.24
N VAL A 388 -9.60 9.65 -20.04
CA VAL A 388 -8.80 9.38 -18.85
C VAL A 388 -8.28 7.93 -18.87
N LEU A 389 -6.95 7.81 -18.82
CA LEU A 389 -6.22 6.55 -18.71
C LEU A 389 -5.94 6.19 -17.24
N ASP A 390 -5.54 7.19 -16.44
CA ASP A 390 -5.41 7.09 -14.99
C ASP A 390 -5.78 8.43 -14.34
N GLY A 391 -6.37 8.34 -13.14
CA GLY A 391 -6.90 9.48 -12.41
C GLY A 391 -8.42 9.53 -12.32
N GLN A 392 -9.13 8.61 -12.97
CA GLN A 392 -10.61 8.57 -13.05
C GLN A 392 -11.27 8.88 -11.69
N GLN A 393 -10.94 8.12 -10.64
CA GLN A 393 -11.59 8.25 -9.33
C GLN A 393 -11.29 9.61 -8.67
N ARG A 394 -10.08 10.14 -8.85
CA ARG A 394 -9.67 11.47 -8.33
C ARG A 394 -10.42 12.57 -9.06
N THR A 395 -10.46 12.50 -10.39
CA THR A 395 -11.16 13.48 -11.24
C THR A 395 -12.64 13.53 -10.92
N ILE A 396 -13.31 12.37 -10.84
CA ILE A 396 -14.74 12.29 -10.48
C ILE A 396 -14.97 12.87 -9.08
N SER A 397 -14.15 12.50 -8.08
CA SER A 397 -14.28 13.01 -6.70
C SER A 397 -14.25 14.55 -6.67
N ILE A 398 -13.29 15.15 -7.39
CA ILE A 398 -13.14 16.61 -7.50
C ILE A 398 -14.36 17.24 -8.16
N CYS A 399 -14.77 16.72 -9.32
CA CYS A 399 -15.89 17.27 -10.07
C CYS A 399 -17.21 17.15 -9.31
N GLU A 400 -17.47 16.02 -8.64
CA GLU A 400 -18.67 15.82 -7.81
C GLU A 400 -18.73 16.76 -6.61
N TYR A 401 -17.58 17.09 -6.00
CA TYR A 401 -17.55 18.05 -4.92
C TYR A 401 -17.88 19.46 -5.43
N VAL A 402 -17.23 19.87 -6.53
CA VAL A 402 -17.46 21.18 -7.17
C VAL A 402 -18.90 21.33 -7.67
N SER A 403 -19.52 20.27 -8.17
CA SER A 403 -20.94 20.27 -8.56
C SER A 403 -21.91 20.23 -7.38
N GLY A 404 -21.42 20.07 -6.15
CA GLY A 404 -22.24 20.02 -4.94
C GLY A 404 -22.95 18.69 -4.70
N SER A 405 -22.47 17.59 -5.30
CA SER A 405 -23.08 16.25 -5.20
C SER A 405 -22.88 15.60 -3.83
N PHE A 406 -21.87 16.04 -3.05
CA PHE A 406 -21.66 15.62 -1.66
C PHE A 406 -21.04 16.75 -0.82
N SER A 407 -21.02 16.57 0.50
CA SER A 407 -20.42 17.50 1.45
C SER A 407 -19.19 16.90 2.14
N LEU A 408 -18.21 17.74 2.47
CA LEU A 408 -17.04 17.38 3.27
C LEU A 408 -17.14 18.11 4.61
N ASN A 409 -17.05 17.39 5.73
CA ASN A 409 -17.26 17.96 7.07
C ASN A 409 -18.56 18.78 7.19
N SER A 410 -19.63 18.28 6.58
CA SER A 410 -20.96 18.93 6.49
C SER A 410 -20.99 20.26 5.74
N MET A 411 -19.96 20.56 4.93
CA MET A 411 -19.93 21.73 4.05
C MET A 411 -19.89 21.30 2.58
N TYR A 412 -20.88 21.74 1.80
CA TYR A 412 -20.85 21.64 0.34
C TYR A 412 -19.95 22.72 -0.24
N PHE A 413 -19.50 22.54 -1.49
CA PHE A 413 -18.70 23.54 -2.19
C PHE A 413 -19.35 24.93 -2.19
N HIS A 414 -20.67 25.02 -2.41
CA HIS A 414 -21.41 26.28 -2.39
C HIS A 414 -21.58 26.91 -1.00
N ASN A 415 -21.25 26.20 0.09
CA ASN A 415 -21.23 26.76 1.45
C ASN A 415 -19.87 27.34 1.84
N LEU A 416 -18.82 27.05 1.07
CA LEU A 416 -17.49 27.58 1.32
C LEU A 416 -17.43 29.09 1.01
N THR A 417 -16.51 29.79 1.66
CA THR A 417 -16.23 31.20 1.35
C THR A 417 -15.67 31.35 -0.07
N ASP A 418 -15.84 32.52 -0.69
CA ASP A 418 -15.31 32.79 -2.05
C ASP A 418 -13.81 32.52 -2.16
N VAL A 419 -13.06 32.76 -1.07
CA VAL A 419 -11.62 32.50 -1.00
C VAL A 419 -11.32 31.00 -1.07
N GLU A 420 -12.05 30.18 -0.31
CA GLU A 420 -11.89 28.73 -0.29
C GLU A 420 -12.34 28.09 -1.62
N GLN A 421 -13.47 28.56 -2.19
CA GLN A 421 -13.93 28.11 -3.49
C GLN A 421 -12.89 28.40 -4.57
N LYS A 422 -12.36 29.63 -4.60
CA LYS A 422 -11.32 30.02 -5.55
C LYS A 422 -10.05 29.21 -5.38
N GLN A 423 -9.62 28.93 -4.15
CA GLN A 423 -8.45 28.09 -3.89
C GLN A 423 -8.60 26.69 -4.51
N ILE A 424 -9.77 26.07 -4.36
CA ILE A 424 -10.07 24.77 -4.97
C ILE A 424 -10.08 24.88 -6.49
N LEU A 425 -10.80 25.85 -7.04
CA LEU A 425 -10.95 26.02 -8.50
C LEU A 425 -9.64 26.38 -9.22
N ASP A 426 -8.73 27.09 -8.56
CA ASP A 426 -7.42 27.48 -9.08
C ASP A 426 -6.33 26.41 -8.85
N TYR A 427 -6.62 25.35 -8.07
CA TYR A 427 -5.69 24.23 -7.91
C TYR A 427 -5.38 23.59 -9.26
N LYS A 428 -4.09 23.36 -9.51
CA LYS A 428 -3.57 22.85 -10.78
C LYS A 428 -3.34 21.35 -10.70
N LEU A 429 -4.08 20.60 -11.49
CA LEU A 429 -3.88 19.17 -11.67
C LEU A 429 -2.73 18.96 -12.65
N MET A 430 -1.80 18.07 -12.28
CA MET A 430 -0.73 17.64 -13.17
C MET A 430 -1.29 16.55 -14.09
N VAL A 431 -1.28 16.79 -15.39
CA VAL A 431 -1.87 15.90 -16.39
C VAL A 431 -0.88 15.60 -17.52
N TYR A 432 -0.56 14.33 -17.75
CA TYR A 432 0.15 13.90 -18.94
C TYR A 432 -0.83 13.66 -20.08
N PHE A 433 -0.57 14.29 -21.24
CA PHE A 433 -1.23 13.93 -22.48
C PHE A 433 -0.43 12.84 -23.19
N CYS A 434 -1.09 11.72 -23.46
CA CYS A 434 -0.54 10.53 -24.05
C CYS A 434 -1.00 10.46 -25.51
N GLU A 435 -0.06 10.54 -26.44
CA GLU A 435 -0.28 10.36 -27.88
C GLU A 435 0.49 9.09 -28.30
N GLY A 436 -0.18 8.13 -28.94
CA GLY A 436 0.41 6.84 -29.31
C GLY A 436 -0.57 5.93 -30.03
N ASN A 437 -0.11 4.80 -30.55
CA ASN A 437 -0.98 3.78 -31.14
C ASN A 437 -1.66 2.92 -30.06
N ASP A 438 -2.65 2.11 -30.43
CA ASP A 438 -3.45 1.32 -29.47
C ASP A 438 -2.62 0.34 -28.64
N LYS A 439 -1.51 -0.17 -29.19
CA LYS A 439 -0.59 -1.06 -28.47
C LYS A 439 0.19 -0.30 -27.39
N GLU A 440 0.70 0.88 -27.71
CA GLU A 440 1.42 1.74 -26.76
C GLU A 440 0.49 2.21 -25.62
N LYS A 441 -0.73 2.63 -25.96
CA LYS A 441 -1.76 3.00 -24.97
C LYS A 441 -2.04 1.84 -24.02
N LEU A 442 -2.10 0.62 -24.52
CA LEU A 442 -2.35 -0.58 -23.72
C LEU A 442 -1.17 -0.91 -22.78
N ASP A 443 0.06 -0.82 -23.26
CA ASP A 443 1.25 -1.09 -22.45
C ASP A 443 1.42 -0.02 -21.36
N TRP A 444 1.10 1.25 -21.66
CA TRP A 444 1.01 2.31 -20.66
C TRP A 444 -0.09 2.05 -19.63
N PHE A 445 -1.27 1.62 -20.08
CA PHE A 445 -2.39 1.30 -19.19
C PHE A 445 -2.02 0.23 -18.17
N LYS A 446 -1.27 -0.80 -18.58
CA LYS A 446 -0.77 -1.86 -17.68
C LYS A 446 0.29 -1.35 -16.71
N THR A 447 1.23 -0.52 -17.17
CA THR A 447 2.33 -0.01 -16.35
C THR A 447 1.88 1.04 -15.32
N ILE A 448 0.99 1.95 -15.69
CA ILE A 448 0.56 3.06 -14.81
C ILE A 448 -0.33 2.55 -13.66
N ASN A 449 -1.18 1.56 -13.92
CA ASN A 449 -2.13 1.02 -12.94
C ASN A 449 -1.48 0.12 -11.85
N ILE A 450 -0.15 0.11 -11.75
CA ILE A 450 0.60 -0.59 -10.69
C ILE A 450 0.43 0.12 -9.34
N ALA A 451 0.25 1.45 -9.32
CA ALA A 451 0.15 2.25 -8.10
C ALA A 451 -1.27 2.86 -7.93
N GLY A 452 -2.12 2.23 -7.11
CA GLY A 452 -3.50 2.66 -6.85
C GLY A 452 -4.41 1.49 -6.48
N GLU A 453 -5.74 1.67 -6.55
CA GLU A 453 -6.65 0.52 -6.53
C GLU A 453 -6.47 -0.29 -7.83
N LYS A 454 -5.65 -1.34 -7.72
CA LYS A 454 -5.27 -2.23 -8.82
C LYS A 454 -6.49 -2.62 -9.64
N LEU A 455 -6.38 -2.48 -10.96
CA LEU A 455 -7.40 -2.98 -11.88
C LEU A 455 -7.44 -4.51 -11.79
N THR A 456 -8.64 -5.10 -11.89
CA THR A 456 -8.80 -6.54 -12.04
C THR A 456 -8.30 -6.97 -13.43
N ASN A 457 -8.01 -8.26 -13.61
CA ASN A 457 -7.61 -8.77 -14.93
C ASN A 457 -8.69 -8.49 -15.98
N GLN A 458 -9.96 -8.62 -15.61
CA GLN A 458 -11.07 -8.30 -16.49
C GLN A 458 -11.17 -6.81 -16.82
N GLU A 459 -10.91 -5.91 -15.87
CA GLU A 459 -10.84 -4.47 -16.12
C GLU A 459 -9.75 -4.13 -17.15
N LEU A 460 -8.61 -4.84 -17.15
CA LEU A 460 -7.56 -4.70 -18.17
C LEU A 460 -7.99 -5.27 -19.53
N ARG A 461 -8.62 -6.45 -19.57
CA ARG A 461 -9.12 -7.05 -20.82
C ARG A 461 -10.16 -6.18 -21.50
N ASN A 462 -11.02 -5.52 -20.72
CA ASN A 462 -12.04 -4.63 -21.25
C ASN A 462 -11.46 -3.46 -22.06
N ALA A 463 -10.30 -2.93 -21.69
CA ALA A 463 -9.65 -1.87 -22.46
C ALA A 463 -9.19 -2.37 -23.85
N ILE A 464 -8.68 -3.61 -23.92
CA ILE A 464 -8.21 -4.26 -25.17
C ILE A 464 -9.39 -4.60 -26.08
N TYR A 465 -10.39 -5.27 -25.53
CA TYR A 465 -11.52 -5.83 -26.28
C TYR A 465 -12.74 -4.91 -26.20
N THR A 466 -12.51 -3.60 -26.21
CA THR A 466 -13.58 -2.59 -26.22
C THR A 466 -14.41 -2.74 -27.49
N GLY A 467 -15.75 -2.76 -27.35
CA GLY A 467 -16.64 -2.85 -28.50
C GLY A 467 -18.11 -2.91 -28.08
N THR A 468 -19.00 -2.94 -29.08
CA THR A 468 -20.45 -2.96 -28.89
C THR A 468 -20.88 -4.11 -27.99
N TRP A 469 -20.27 -5.28 -28.15
CA TRP A 469 -20.60 -6.45 -27.35
C TRP A 469 -20.28 -6.25 -25.87
N LEU A 470 -19.12 -5.68 -25.56
CA LEU A 470 -18.71 -5.46 -24.17
C LEU A 470 -19.63 -4.46 -23.47
N THR A 471 -20.00 -3.38 -24.17
CA THR A 471 -20.97 -2.41 -23.65
C THR A 471 -22.30 -3.08 -23.29
N GLU A 472 -22.81 -3.95 -24.15
CA GLU A 472 -24.05 -4.70 -23.87
C GLU A 472 -23.86 -5.72 -22.75
N ALA A 473 -22.74 -6.45 -22.70
CA ALA A 473 -22.46 -7.43 -21.66
C ALA A 473 -22.44 -6.78 -20.27
N LYS A 474 -21.83 -5.59 -20.14
CA LYS A 474 -21.76 -4.89 -18.86
C LYS A 474 -23.13 -4.50 -18.30
N LYS A 475 -24.14 -4.24 -19.14
CA LYS A 475 -25.52 -3.97 -18.67
C LYS A 475 -26.08 -5.13 -17.85
N TYR A 476 -25.74 -6.36 -18.23
CA TYR A 476 -26.19 -7.56 -17.53
C TYR A 476 -25.33 -7.92 -16.31
N PHE A 477 -24.01 -7.75 -16.41
CA PHE A 477 -23.04 -8.37 -15.49
C PHE A 477 -22.16 -7.40 -14.69
N SER A 478 -22.12 -6.12 -15.04
CA SER A 478 -21.11 -5.19 -14.53
C SER A 478 -21.67 -3.78 -14.32
N LYS A 479 -22.74 -3.68 -13.53
CA LYS A 479 -23.30 -2.43 -12.99
C LYS A 479 -23.82 -2.64 -11.58
N THR A 480 -23.99 -1.55 -10.83
CA THR A 480 -24.69 -1.57 -9.54
C THR A 480 -26.09 -2.13 -9.73
N GLY A 481 -26.44 -3.20 -8.99
CA GLY A 481 -27.76 -3.84 -9.11
C GLY A 481 -28.05 -4.44 -10.49
N CYS A 482 -27.03 -4.79 -11.27
CA CYS A 482 -27.23 -5.40 -12.59
C CYS A 482 -28.07 -6.70 -12.51
N PRO A 483 -28.76 -7.09 -13.60
CA PRO A 483 -29.59 -8.28 -13.64
C PRO A 483 -28.90 -9.52 -13.10
N ALA A 484 -27.64 -9.77 -13.47
CA ALA A 484 -26.91 -10.96 -13.03
C ALA A 484 -26.68 -11.00 -11.51
N TYR A 485 -26.40 -9.84 -10.90
CA TYR A 485 -26.27 -9.72 -9.45
C TYR A 485 -27.58 -10.05 -8.74
N ASN A 486 -28.69 -9.51 -9.25
CA ASN A 486 -30.01 -9.70 -8.62
C ASN A 486 -30.47 -11.15 -8.63
N ILE A 487 -30.14 -11.92 -9.67
CA ILE A 487 -30.59 -13.33 -9.80
C ILE A 487 -29.54 -14.37 -9.40
N GLY A 488 -28.26 -13.98 -9.31
CA GLY A 488 -27.13 -14.89 -9.11
C GLY A 488 -26.32 -14.69 -7.83
N SER A 489 -26.59 -13.65 -7.04
CA SER A 489 -25.79 -13.30 -5.85
C SER A 489 -25.79 -14.32 -4.71
N ASP A 490 -26.75 -15.24 -4.71
CA ASP A 490 -26.76 -16.41 -3.82
C ASP A 490 -25.75 -17.49 -4.23
N PHE A 491 -25.36 -17.55 -5.50
CA PHE A 491 -24.49 -18.61 -6.06
C PHE A 491 -23.09 -18.10 -6.42
N MET A 492 -22.96 -16.80 -6.70
CA MET A 492 -21.71 -16.19 -7.13
C MET A 492 -21.05 -15.37 -6.02
N THR A 493 -19.73 -15.26 -6.09
CA THR A 493 -18.92 -14.37 -5.24
C THR A 493 -18.33 -13.25 -6.07
N GLY A 494 -17.74 -12.25 -5.40
CA GLY A 494 -17.17 -11.08 -6.06
C GLY A 494 -18.15 -9.93 -6.21
N SER A 495 -17.67 -8.86 -6.84
CA SER A 495 -18.35 -7.59 -7.04
C SER A 495 -18.65 -7.37 -8.51
N ALA A 496 -19.93 -7.13 -8.81
CA ALA A 496 -20.37 -6.80 -10.16
C ALA A 496 -19.71 -5.52 -10.69
N ILE A 497 -19.57 -4.48 -9.85
CA ILE A 497 -18.92 -3.22 -10.25
C ILE A 497 -17.41 -3.34 -10.43
N ARG A 498 -16.78 -4.38 -9.85
CA ARG A 498 -15.38 -4.77 -10.10
C ARG A 498 -15.23 -5.81 -11.21
N GLN A 499 -16.34 -6.12 -11.89
CA GLN A 499 -16.42 -6.98 -13.06
C GLN A 499 -16.18 -8.47 -12.79
N ASP A 500 -16.19 -8.89 -11.53
CA ASP A 500 -15.95 -10.30 -11.15
C ASP A 500 -17.03 -11.24 -11.73
N TYR A 501 -18.28 -10.76 -11.82
CA TYR A 501 -19.38 -11.53 -12.40
C TYR A 501 -19.19 -11.71 -13.90
N LEU A 502 -18.82 -10.65 -14.61
CA LEU A 502 -18.54 -10.70 -16.04
C LEU A 502 -17.38 -11.65 -16.33
N GLU A 503 -16.28 -11.53 -15.57
CA GLU A 503 -15.11 -12.42 -15.70
C GLU A 503 -15.49 -13.89 -15.48
N THR A 504 -16.20 -14.19 -14.39
CA THR A 504 -16.59 -15.54 -14.03
C THR A 504 -17.47 -16.19 -15.10
N VAL A 505 -18.48 -15.46 -15.60
CA VAL A 505 -19.40 -16.02 -16.60
C VAL A 505 -18.71 -16.21 -17.95
N ILE A 506 -17.79 -15.31 -18.35
CA ILE A 506 -16.98 -15.51 -19.55
C ILE A 506 -16.06 -16.72 -19.38
N SER A 507 -15.36 -16.85 -18.25
CA SER A 507 -14.54 -18.04 -17.93
C SER A 507 -15.37 -19.31 -18.08
N TRP A 508 -16.58 -19.33 -17.54
CA TRP A 508 -17.46 -20.50 -17.60
C TRP A 508 -17.88 -20.87 -19.03
N ILE A 509 -18.35 -19.92 -19.84
CA ILE A 509 -18.80 -20.23 -21.21
C ILE A 509 -17.64 -20.58 -22.13
N SER A 510 -16.46 -19.98 -21.90
CA SER A 510 -15.26 -20.14 -22.74
C SER A 510 -14.29 -21.24 -22.28
N LYS A 511 -14.59 -21.89 -21.14
CA LYS A 511 -13.68 -22.84 -20.48
C LYS A 511 -12.31 -22.21 -20.20
N ASP A 512 -12.33 -21.06 -19.52
CA ASP A 512 -11.18 -20.23 -19.14
C ASP A 512 -10.44 -19.52 -20.30
N ASN A 513 -10.91 -19.63 -21.55
CA ASN A 513 -10.36 -18.90 -22.70
C ASN A 513 -10.99 -17.50 -22.87
N ILE A 514 -10.89 -16.68 -21.82
CA ILE A 514 -11.58 -15.38 -21.72
C ILE A 514 -11.20 -14.43 -22.87
N GLU A 515 -9.90 -14.26 -23.12
CA GLU A 515 -9.39 -13.34 -24.14
C GLU A 515 -9.86 -13.69 -25.55
N GLN A 516 -9.78 -14.98 -25.91
CA GLN A 516 -10.26 -15.46 -27.20
C GLN A 516 -11.76 -15.20 -27.36
N TYR A 517 -12.55 -15.53 -26.33
CA TYR A 517 -13.99 -15.30 -26.36
C TYR A 517 -14.31 -13.81 -26.53
N MET A 518 -13.64 -12.92 -25.80
CA MET A 518 -13.86 -11.48 -25.95
C MET A 518 -13.47 -10.97 -27.33
N ALA A 519 -12.34 -11.42 -27.88
CA ALA A 519 -11.87 -11.03 -29.23
C ALA A 519 -12.87 -11.43 -30.32
N GLU A 520 -13.37 -12.68 -30.30
CA GLU A 520 -14.34 -13.18 -31.28
C GLU A 520 -15.70 -12.50 -31.19
N ASN A 521 -16.06 -11.98 -30.01
CA ASN A 521 -17.35 -11.35 -29.76
C ASN A 521 -17.33 -9.83 -29.84
N GLN A 522 -16.16 -9.17 -29.82
CA GLN A 522 -15.97 -7.73 -29.63
C GLN A 522 -16.94 -6.83 -30.42
N HIS A 523 -17.18 -7.16 -31.70
CA HIS A 523 -18.01 -6.37 -32.62
C HIS A 523 -19.46 -6.88 -32.76
N LYS A 524 -19.87 -7.90 -32.00
CA LYS A 524 -21.27 -8.35 -32.01
C LYS A 524 -22.17 -7.24 -31.42
N PRO A 525 -23.42 -7.10 -31.91
CA PRO A 525 -24.29 -6.00 -31.49
C PRO A 525 -24.94 -6.20 -30.12
N ASN A 526 -24.89 -7.41 -29.54
CA ASN A 526 -25.49 -7.74 -28.25
C ASN A 526 -24.74 -8.86 -27.53
N ALA A 527 -25.00 -9.03 -26.23
CA ALA A 527 -24.44 -10.09 -25.38
C ALA A 527 -25.46 -11.20 -25.05
N SER A 528 -26.44 -11.44 -25.94
CA SER A 528 -27.53 -12.38 -25.66
C SER A 528 -27.07 -13.81 -25.41
N GLU A 529 -26.03 -14.27 -26.11
CA GLU A 529 -25.43 -15.60 -25.91
C GLU A 529 -24.94 -15.79 -24.47
N LEU A 530 -24.17 -14.82 -23.96
CA LEU A 530 -23.62 -14.84 -22.60
C LEU A 530 -24.76 -14.79 -21.55
N TRP A 531 -25.78 -13.96 -21.80
CA TRP A 531 -26.94 -13.84 -20.92
C TRP A 531 -27.80 -15.10 -20.89
N LEU A 532 -28.07 -15.71 -22.05
CA LEU A 532 -28.83 -16.96 -22.15
C LEU A 532 -28.09 -18.11 -21.48
N TYR A 533 -26.78 -18.24 -21.70
CA TYR A 533 -25.94 -19.20 -21.00
C TYR A 533 -26.08 -19.07 -19.47
N PHE A 534 -25.91 -17.86 -18.96
CA PHE A 534 -25.98 -17.60 -17.52
C PHE A 534 -27.36 -17.91 -16.92
N THR A 535 -28.43 -17.48 -17.58
CA THR A 535 -29.80 -17.73 -17.11
C THR A 535 -30.18 -19.21 -17.18
N SER A 536 -29.77 -19.93 -18.23
CA SER A 536 -29.93 -21.39 -18.32
C SER A 536 -29.17 -22.11 -17.20
N LEU A 537 -27.94 -21.69 -16.91
CA LEU A 537 -27.14 -22.22 -15.80
C LEU A 537 -27.85 -22.02 -14.46
N LEU A 538 -28.32 -20.80 -14.15
CA LEU A 538 -29.02 -20.53 -12.90
C LEU A 538 -30.33 -21.30 -12.77
N ASN A 539 -31.09 -21.44 -13.85
CA ASN A 539 -32.30 -22.26 -13.86
C ASN A 539 -31.97 -23.72 -13.60
N TRP A 540 -30.93 -24.25 -14.21
CA TRP A 540 -30.47 -25.61 -13.95
C TRP A 540 -30.08 -25.83 -12.49
N ILE A 541 -29.34 -24.90 -11.87
CA ILE A 541 -29.02 -24.96 -10.43
C ILE A 541 -30.30 -25.05 -9.60
N LYS A 542 -31.31 -24.21 -9.86
CA LYS A 542 -32.57 -24.18 -9.11
C LYS A 542 -33.41 -25.45 -9.31
N VAL A 543 -33.30 -26.10 -10.46
CA VAL A 543 -33.99 -27.37 -10.73
C VAL A 543 -33.29 -28.54 -10.04
N VAL A 544 -31.95 -28.61 -10.13
CA VAL A 544 -31.15 -29.70 -9.56
C VAL A 544 -31.04 -29.58 -8.04
N PHE A 545 -30.94 -28.36 -7.52
CA PHE A 545 -30.78 -28.03 -6.10
C PHE A 545 -31.86 -27.03 -5.64
N PRO A 546 -33.12 -27.46 -5.47
CA PRO A 546 -34.24 -26.55 -5.20
C PRO A 546 -34.17 -25.88 -3.82
N LYS A 547 -33.45 -26.47 -2.86
CA LYS A 547 -33.31 -25.93 -1.52
C LYS A 547 -31.99 -25.19 -1.36
N TYR A 548 -32.07 -23.87 -1.34
CA TYR A 548 -30.92 -23.01 -1.10
C TYR A 548 -30.32 -23.22 0.30
N ARG A 549 -28.99 -23.23 0.36
CA ARG A 549 -28.18 -23.12 1.58
C ARG A 549 -27.01 -22.19 1.32
N LYS A 550 -26.51 -21.51 2.36
CA LYS A 550 -25.39 -20.55 2.23
C LYS A 550 -24.11 -21.20 1.66
N GLU A 551 -23.93 -22.49 1.86
CA GLU A 551 -22.81 -23.31 1.36
C GLU A 551 -22.80 -23.43 -0.17
N MET A 552 -23.91 -23.09 -0.84
CA MET A 552 -24.02 -23.04 -2.30
C MET A 552 -23.24 -21.87 -2.92
N LYS A 553 -22.90 -20.87 -2.12
CA LYS A 553 -22.26 -19.66 -2.64
C LYS A 553 -20.79 -19.91 -3.00
N GLY A 554 -20.40 -19.56 -4.22
CA GLY A 554 -19.02 -19.60 -4.69
C GLY A 554 -18.54 -20.94 -5.25
N ILE A 555 -19.46 -21.88 -5.49
CA ILE A 555 -19.14 -23.13 -6.21
C ILE A 555 -18.91 -22.83 -7.70
N ASN A 556 -18.03 -23.59 -8.34
CA ASN A 556 -17.79 -23.49 -9.78
C ASN A 556 -18.95 -24.14 -10.58
N TYR A 557 -20.10 -23.48 -10.57
CA TYR A 557 -21.30 -23.98 -11.25
C TYR A 557 -21.17 -24.01 -12.77
N GLY A 558 -20.32 -23.19 -13.37
CA GLY A 558 -20.04 -23.28 -14.80
C GLY A 558 -19.43 -24.63 -15.18
N PHE A 559 -18.45 -25.10 -14.40
CA PHE A 559 -17.90 -26.45 -14.58
C PHE A 559 -18.98 -27.52 -14.43
N LEU A 560 -19.81 -27.45 -13.37
CA LEU A 560 -20.86 -28.45 -13.14
C LEU A 560 -21.90 -28.43 -14.26
N TYR A 561 -22.41 -27.26 -14.63
CA TYR A 561 -23.39 -27.12 -15.70
C TYR A 561 -22.84 -27.65 -17.03
N ASN A 562 -21.63 -27.27 -17.41
CA ASN A 562 -21.05 -27.66 -18.70
C ASN A 562 -20.80 -29.17 -18.84
N ASN A 563 -20.56 -29.88 -17.73
CA ASN A 563 -20.27 -31.32 -17.76
C ASN A 563 -21.50 -32.19 -17.44
N TYR A 564 -22.49 -31.65 -16.72
CA TYR A 564 -23.58 -32.46 -16.15
C TYR A 564 -24.99 -32.02 -16.54
N LYS A 565 -25.19 -30.90 -17.26
CA LYS A 565 -26.53 -30.40 -17.60
C LYS A 565 -27.42 -31.37 -18.38
N ASP A 566 -26.81 -32.26 -19.15
CA ASP A 566 -27.52 -33.25 -19.99
C ASP A 566 -27.83 -34.55 -19.24
N GLN A 567 -27.42 -34.67 -17.97
CA GLN A 567 -27.76 -35.80 -17.12
C GLN A 567 -29.11 -35.58 -16.42
N ASN A 568 -29.84 -36.67 -16.21
CA ASN A 568 -31.12 -36.62 -15.51
C ASN A 568 -30.93 -36.86 -14.02
N PHE A 569 -31.05 -35.79 -13.23
CA PHE A 569 -30.92 -35.84 -11.77
C PHE A 569 -32.29 -35.88 -11.09
N ASP A 570 -32.45 -36.81 -10.15
CA ASP A 570 -33.57 -36.80 -9.22
C ASP A 570 -33.26 -35.83 -8.07
N ALA A 571 -33.80 -34.61 -8.18
CA ALA A 571 -33.57 -33.54 -7.21
C ALA A 571 -33.97 -33.93 -5.78
N LYS A 572 -34.96 -34.81 -5.61
CA LYS A 572 -35.38 -35.28 -4.29
C LYS A 572 -34.31 -36.17 -3.66
N LYS A 573 -33.78 -37.14 -4.44
CA LYS A 573 -32.69 -38.01 -3.96
C LYS A 573 -31.42 -37.24 -3.67
N LEU A 574 -31.07 -36.27 -4.52
CA LEU A 574 -29.92 -35.40 -4.27
C LEU A 574 -30.09 -34.62 -2.96
N GLU A 575 -31.27 -34.05 -2.71
CA GLU A 575 -31.53 -33.30 -1.47
C GLU A 575 -31.50 -34.18 -0.21
N GLU A 576 -31.97 -35.43 -0.29
CA GLU A 576 -31.83 -36.43 0.78
C GLU A 576 -30.34 -36.71 1.06
N GLU A 577 -29.56 -36.98 0.01
CA GLU A 577 -28.11 -37.22 0.13
C GLU A 577 -27.36 -36.00 0.69
N ILE A 578 -27.61 -34.79 0.16
CA ILE A 578 -27.02 -33.54 0.63
C ILE A 578 -27.33 -33.34 2.12
N THR A 579 -28.55 -33.63 2.55
CA THR A 579 -28.95 -33.48 3.96
C THR A 579 -28.17 -34.44 4.86
N THR A 580 -28.00 -35.70 4.44
CA THR A 580 -27.17 -36.67 5.17
C THR A 580 -25.72 -36.21 5.27
N LEU A 581 -25.13 -35.76 4.16
CA LEU A 581 -23.74 -35.28 4.12
C LEU A 581 -23.52 -33.99 4.91
N MET A 582 -24.54 -33.13 4.98
CA MET A 582 -24.49 -31.92 5.81
C MET A 582 -24.42 -32.25 7.30
N GLN A 583 -25.04 -33.35 7.73
CA GLN A 583 -24.99 -33.84 9.12
C GLN A 583 -23.72 -34.63 9.44
N ASP A 584 -23.00 -35.11 8.43
CA ASP A 584 -21.81 -35.93 8.64
C ASP A 584 -20.63 -35.09 9.14
N GLU A 585 -20.20 -35.30 10.39
CA GLU A 585 -19.07 -34.60 11.00
C GLU A 585 -17.73 -34.89 10.30
N ASP A 586 -17.64 -36.00 9.56
CA ASP A 586 -16.45 -36.33 8.79
C ASP A 586 -16.30 -35.46 7.53
N VAL A 587 -17.39 -34.88 7.02
CA VAL A 587 -17.34 -33.95 5.87
C VAL A 587 -16.99 -32.55 6.36
N THR A 588 -15.73 -32.14 6.21
CA THR A 588 -15.26 -30.83 6.71
C THR A 588 -15.52 -29.69 5.73
N LYS A 589 -15.58 -29.95 4.41
CA LYS A 589 -15.91 -28.93 3.40
C LYS A 589 -17.35 -29.08 2.91
N LYS A 590 -18.29 -28.47 3.65
CA LYS A 590 -19.73 -28.55 3.36
C LYS A 590 -20.14 -27.99 1.99
N SER A 591 -19.47 -26.95 1.48
CA SER A 591 -19.73 -26.44 0.12
C SER A 591 -19.40 -27.48 -0.95
N GLY A 592 -18.37 -28.31 -0.73
CA GLY A 592 -17.95 -29.35 -1.67
C GLY A 592 -18.92 -30.51 -1.85
N ILE A 593 -19.98 -30.58 -1.03
CA ILE A 593 -21.03 -31.58 -1.15
C ILE A 593 -21.72 -31.47 -2.52
N TYR A 594 -21.96 -30.26 -3.00
CA TYR A 594 -22.66 -30.01 -4.25
C TYR A 594 -21.86 -30.48 -5.47
N GLU A 595 -20.53 -30.33 -5.46
CA GLU A 595 -19.66 -30.94 -6.46
C GLU A 595 -19.61 -32.46 -6.31
N TYR A 596 -19.52 -32.98 -5.08
CA TYR A 596 -19.44 -34.42 -4.83
C TYR A 596 -20.66 -35.19 -5.33
N VAL A 597 -21.88 -34.73 -5.05
CA VAL A 597 -23.10 -35.48 -5.42
C VAL A 597 -23.28 -35.62 -6.94
N LEU A 598 -22.61 -34.78 -7.73
CA LEU A 598 -22.60 -34.86 -9.19
C LEU A 598 -21.36 -35.59 -9.72
N THR A 599 -20.17 -35.30 -9.17
CA THR A 599 -18.89 -35.81 -9.68
C THR A 599 -18.48 -37.17 -9.10
N ARG A 600 -19.01 -37.52 -7.92
CA ARG A 600 -18.61 -38.65 -7.08
C ARG A 600 -17.13 -38.63 -6.68
N ASN A 601 -16.50 -37.46 -6.70
CA ASN A 601 -15.11 -37.27 -6.29
C ASN A 601 -15.02 -36.78 -4.84
N GLU A 602 -14.62 -37.67 -3.94
CA GLU A 602 -14.52 -37.40 -2.50
C GLU A 602 -13.57 -36.25 -2.13
N LYS A 603 -12.63 -35.89 -3.01
CA LYS A 603 -11.72 -34.76 -2.79
C LYS A 603 -12.46 -33.44 -2.56
N TYR A 604 -13.68 -33.30 -3.08
CA TYR A 604 -14.50 -32.11 -2.82
C TYR A 604 -15.00 -32.03 -1.37
N LEU A 605 -15.21 -33.17 -0.70
CA LEU A 605 -15.76 -33.21 0.65
C LEU A 605 -14.75 -32.85 1.75
N SER A 606 -13.44 -32.95 1.44
CA SER A 606 -12.35 -32.84 2.42
C SER A 606 -12.64 -33.66 3.68
N ILE A 607 -12.61 -34.99 3.57
CA ILE A 607 -12.92 -35.88 4.70
C ILE A 607 -11.95 -35.65 5.86
N ARG A 608 -12.47 -35.67 7.09
CA ARG A 608 -11.72 -35.49 8.33
C ARG A 608 -10.55 -36.46 8.40
N ALA A 609 -9.37 -35.93 8.71
CA ALA A 609 -8.19 -36.76 8.96
C ALA A 609 -8.21 -37.31 10.39
N PHE A 610 -7.64 -38.49 10.59
CA PHE A 610 -7.40 -39.03 11.93
C PHE A 610 -6.48 -38.11 12.74
N THR A 611 -6.78 -37.95 14.03
CA THR A 611 -5.94 -37.19 14.97
C THR A 611 -4.68 -37.97 15.33
N ASP A 612 -3.61 -37.28 15.73
CA ASP A 612 -2.33 -37.94 16.04
C ASP A 612 -2.44 -38.97 17.18
N LYS A 613 -3.38 -38.76 18.11
CA LYS A 613 -3.74 -39.75 19.12
C LYS A 613 -4.25 -41.06 18.48
N GLN A 614 -5.24 -40.95 17.58
CA GLN A 614 -5.80 -42.10 16.87
C GLN A 614 -4.75 -42.81 15.99
N LYS A 615 -3.83 -42.04 15.38
CA LYS A 615 -2.71 -42.61 14.61
C LYS A 615 -1.78 -43.41 15.52
N ARG A 616 -1.40 -42.86 16.68
CA ARG A 616 -0.54 -43.54 17.66
C ARG A 616 -1.20 -44.82 18.17
N GLU A 617 -2.48 -44.77 18.52
CA GLU A 617 -3.21 -45.96 18.99
C GLU A 617 -3.29 -47.05 17.92
N ALA A 618 -3.60 -46.69 16.67
CA ALA A 618 -3.59 -47.64 15.56
C ALA A 618 -2.21 -48.24 15.31
N PHE A 619 -1.14 -47.43 15.41
CA PHE A 619 0.25 -47.89 15.30
C PHE A 619 0.60 -48.95 16.34
N GLU A 620 0.27 -48.71 17.62
CA GLU A 620 0.54 -49.67 18.70
C GLU A 620 -0.30 -50.96 18.55
N ARG A 621 -1.58 -50.86 18.14
CA ARG A 621 -2.42 -52.04 17.84
C ARG A 621 -1.82 -52.91 16.74
N GLN A 622 -1.21 -52.28 15.74
CA GLN A 622 -0.54 -52.94 14.62
C GLN A 622 0.92 -53.31 14.90
N LYS A 623 1.47 -52.91 16.05
CA LYS A 623 2.89 -53.09 16.41
C LYS A 623 3.84 -52.53 15.34
N GLY A 624 3.50 -51.39 14.75
CA GLY A 624 4.27 -50.78 13.67
C GLY A 624 4.27 -51.54 12.34
N ILE A 625 3.48 -52.62 12.20
CA ILE A 625 3.41 -53.43 10.99
C ILE A 625 2.37 -52.83 10.03
N CYS A 626 2.78 -52.59 8.77
CA CYS A 626 1.86 -52.20 7.73
C CYS A 626 0.99 -53.39 7.30
N VAL A 627 -0.34 -53.24 7.39
CA VAL A 627 -1.31 -54.32 7.08
C VAL A 627 -1.34 -54.77 5.62
N LYS A 628 -0.60 -54.10 4.72
CA LYS A 628 -0.60 -54.40 3.28
C LYS A 628 0.66 -55.12 2.82
N CYS A 629 1.83 -54.78 3.37
CA CYS A 629 3.09 -55.42 3.02
C CYS A 629 3.70 -56.27 4.13
N ASP A 630 3.09 -56.29 5.33
CA ASP A 630 3.55 -57.04 6.50
C ASP A 630 4.98 -56.69 6.96
N VAL A 631 5.44 -55.48 6.65
CA VAL A 631 6.75 -54.94 7.07
C VAL A 631 6.57 -53.95 8.24
N GLU A 632 7.53 -53.97 9.18
CA GLU A 632 7.60 -53.06 10.33
C GLU A 632 8.22 -51.71 9.94
N PHE A 633 7.62 -50.62 10.43
CA PHE A 633 8.03 -49.24 10.16
C PHE A 633 7.98 -48.39 11.42
N GLU A 634 8.72 -47.28 11.42
CA GLU A 634 8.56 -46.24 12.43
C GLU A 634 7.30 -45.40 12.17
N ILE A 635 6.71 -44.82 13.23
CA ILE A 635 5.43 -44.10 13.11
C ILE A 635 5.47 -42.92 12.11
N ASN A 636 6.63 -42.28 11.96
CA ASN A 636 6.85 -41.17 11.03
C ASN A 636 6.96 -41.63 9.56
N GLU A 637 7.09 -42.93 9.31
CA GLU A 637 7.14 -43.56 7.99
C GLU A 637 5.77 -44.09 7.54
N MET A 638 4.76 -44.00 8.42
CA MET A 638 3.40 -44.46 8.18
C MET A 638 2.40 -43.32 8.09
N GLU A 639 1.27 -43.58 7.43
CA GLU A 639 0.12 -42.69 7.32
C GLU A 639 -1.14 -43.44 7.77
N ALA A 640 -2.04 -42.73 8.46
CA ALA A 640 -3.31 -43.29 8.86
C ALA A 640 -4.31 -43.24 7.71
N ASP A 641 -5.08 -44.30 7.59
CA ASP A 641 -6.07 -44.52 6.55
C ASP A 641 -7.29 -45.26 7.11
N HIS A 642 -8.41 -45.21 6.40
CA HIS A 642 -9.63 -45.90 6.80
C HIS A 642 -9.55 -47.40 6.44
N ILE A 643 -10.00 -48.27 7.35
CA ILE A 643 -10.18 -49.71 7.10
C ILE A 643 -11.28 -49.91 6.07
N THR A 644 -12.50 -49.50 6.44
CA THR A 644 -13.63 -49.33 5.53
C THR A 644 -13.55 -47.93 4.93
N PRO A 645 -13.42 -47.77 3.61
CA PRO A 645 -13.42 -46.46 2.96
C PRO A 645 -14.66 -45.63 3.30
N TRP A 646 -14.52 -44.31 3.29
CA TRP A 646 -15.61 -43.41 3.67
C TRP A 646 -16.84 -43.55 2.75
N HIS A 647 -16.67 -43.74 1.43
CA HIS A 647 -17.80 -43.96 0.50
C HIS A 647 -18.55 -45.28 0.74
N GLU A 648 -17.95 -46.26 1.41
CA GLU A 648 -18.61 -47.51 1.81
C GLU A 648 -19.28 -47.38 3.20
N GLY A 649 -19.32 -46.16 3.77
CA GLY A 649 -19.93 -45.86 5.07
C GLY A 649 -18.95 -45.88 6.24
N GLY A 650 -17.64 -45.97 5.98
CA GLY A 650 -16.61 -45.92 7.02
C GLY A 650 -16.49 -44.55 7.68
N LYS A 651 -16.54 -44.50 9.01
CA LYS A 651 -16.38 -43.27 9.81
C LYS A 651 -14.94 -43.04 10.25
N THR A 652 -14.55 -41.79 10.53
CA THR A 652 -13.21 -41.44 11.01
C THR A 652 -13.07 -41.67 12.52
N ILE A 653 -13.25 -42.91 12.96
CA ILE A 653 -13.21 -43.33 14.37
C ILE A 653 -12.02 -44.26 14.64
N GLU A 654 -11.64 -44.42 15.91
CA GLU A 654 -10.48 -45.21 16.33
C GLU A 654 -10.54 -46.65 15.78
N GLU A 655 -11.71 -47.26 15.72
CA GLU A 655 -11.93 -48.63 15.25
C GLU A 655 -11.73 -48.78 13.74
N ASN A 656 -11.92 -47.70 12.97
CA ASN A 656 -11.78 -47.69 11.52
C ASN A 656 -10.42 -47.11 11.06
N CYS A 657 -9.51 -46.82 12.01
CA CYS A 657 -8.18 -46.29 11.74
C CYS A 657 -7.16 -47.44 11.60
N GLN A 658 -6.43 -47.46 10.49
CA GLN A 658 -5.26 -48.33 10.27
C GLN A 658 -4.05 -47.51 9.81
N MET A 659 -2.85 -47.99 10.10
CA MET A 659 -1.59 -47.42 9.62
C MET A 659 -1.09 -48.18 8.40
N LEU A 660 -0.80 -47.45 7.32
CA LEU A 660 -0.14 -47.96 6.11
C LEU A 660 1.23 -47.30 5.95
N CYS A 661 2.21 -47.99 5.39
CA CYS A 661 3.45 -47.30 4.98
C CYS A 661 3.12 -46.29 3.87
N LYS A 662 3.89 -45.21 3.77
CA LYS A 662 3.62 -44.12 2.81
C LYS A 662 3.46 -44.61 1.37
N ASP A 663 4.25 -45.58 0.96
CA ASP A 663 4.20 -46.11 -0.41
C ASP A 663 2.92 -46.91 -0.68
N ASP A 664 2.51 -47.74 0.27
CA ASP A 664 1.27 -48.51 0.16
C ASP A 664 0.01 -47.65 0.23
N ASN A 665 0.05 -46.58 1.03
CA ASN A 665 -1.03 -45.60 1.11
C ASN A 665 -1.17 -44.79 -0.20
N ARG A 666 -0.05 -44.37 -0.79
CA ARG A 666 -0.03 -43.68 -2.10
C ARG A 666 -0.58 -44.56 -3.22
N ARG A 667 -0.13 -45.82 -3.28
CA ARG A 667 -0.64 -46.81 -4.25
C ARG A 667 -2.14 -47.07 -4.09
N LYS A 668 -2.67 -47.09 -2.86
CA LYS A 668 -4.11 -47.26 -2.61
C LYS A 668 -4.92 -46.05 -3.07
N SER A 669 -4.40 -44.84 -2.85
CA SER A 669 -5.09 -43.58 -3.18
C SER A 669 -5.01 -43.19 -4.66
N GLY A 670 -4.40 -44.03 -5.51
CA GLY A 670 -4.25 -43.77 -6.95
C GLY A 670 -3.44 -42.50 -7.25
N LYS A 671 -2.54 -42.13 -6.33
CA LYS A 671 -1.68 -40.95 -6.41
C LYS A 671 -0.27 -41.28 -6.86
#